data_AF-A0A528LVZ4-F1
#
_entry.id   AF-A0A528LVZ4-F1
#
_cell.length_a   1.000
_cell.length_b   1.000
_cell.length_c   1.000
_cell.angle_alpha   90.00
_cell.angle_beta   90.00
_cell.angle_gamma   90.00
#
_symmetry.space_group_name_H-M   'P 1'
#
loop_
_entity.id
_entity.type
_entity.pdbx_description
1 polymer ?
#
loop_
_entity_poly.entity_id
_entity_poly.type
_entity_poly.pdbx_seq_one_letter_code
_entity_poly.pdbx_strand_id
1 'polypeptide(L)'
;MRPSLLDPLFVPITSLAGVGPKVGALIEKIVPADLGDRAARAGDLLFVLPHTVIDRRNRPRIGGSAEGAIVTLEVRIDRHQPPPRGNRSVPYRVYAHDDTGEIALTFFHAHAAYLEKAMPQGEHVVVSGRMEWFNGRPTMVHPDHIALASEAENLPLVEPVYPLTAGLSGKVLRRAIGQALARLPVLPEWQDGEFLRRRTFPAFGDALASIHNPADPIDVSVDGAAWRRLAYDEFLAGQVSLALVRAKVRRLSGRPLVGDGRVVENLRAALPYSLTPSQEFALAEINADLADPERMLRLLQGDVGSGKTVVALLAMARAVEAGGQAALMAPTEILARQHLATIAPLAEQSGLRIAILTGREKGRERTDTLAGLANGEIDIVVGTHALFQETVTFHDLVLAVIDEQHRFGVHQRLAITAKGDAPDMLVMTATPIPRTLVLTAFGDMDVSKLTEKPAGRQPIRTVTLPLERLDELVGRMRDAVADGQKIYWICPLVEESEEIKLMSAEDRFASLKPLFGDRIGLVHGRMKGADKDEAMHAFKAGETRILIATTVIEVGVDVPDATIMVIEHAERFGLAQLHQLRGRVGRGEKSSSCVLLYKDPLGETATRRLSVMRETEDGFRIAEEDLKLRGEGELLGTRQSGTPGFQVAHIEAHADLLEAARDDARLILSRDPELQSERGAALRMLLYLFGRDEAVRLLRAG
;
A
#
# COMPACT_ATOMS: atom_id res chain seq x y z
N MET A 1 2.07 -31.75 0.36
CA MET A 1 3.22 -32.35 1.09
C MET A 1 4.47 -31.62 0.64
N ARG A 2 5.19 -31.05 1.61
CA ARG A 2 6.39 -30.24 1.44
C ARG A 2 7.49 -31.05 0.74
N PRO A 3 8.27 -30.47 -0.19
CA PRO A 3 9.46 -31.11 -0.74
C PRO A 3 10.47 -31.42 0.38
N SER A 4 10.91 -32.68 0.49
CA SER A 4 11.83 -33.14 1.55
C SER A 4 13.17 -32.40 1.56
N LEU A 5 13.60 -31.88 0.40
CA LEU A 5 14.80 -31.05 0.28
C LEU A 5 14.76 -29.83 1.23
N LEU A 6 13.58 -29.28 1.50
CA LEU A 6 13.42 -28.10 2.36
C LEU A 6 13.34 -28.43 3.86
N ASP A 7 13.24 -29.70 4.26
CA ASP A 7 13.07 -30.11 5.66
C ASP A 7 14.08 -29.47 6.64
N PRO A 8 15.38 -29.30 6.30
CA PRO A 8 16.36 -28.65 7.17
C PRO A 8 16.00 -27.21 7.57
N LEU A 9 15.21 -26.50 6.75
CA LEU A 9 14.80 -25.12 6.99
C LEU A 9 13.55 -25.00 7.87
N PHE A 10 12.78 -26.09 8.03
CA PHE A 10 11.49 -26.07 8.71
C PHE A 10 11.56 -26.46 10.20
N VAL A 11 12.77 -26.62 10.73
CA VAL A 11 13.01 -26.81 12.16
C VAL A 11 12.73 -25.52 12.95
N PRO A 12 12.28 -25.60 14.21
CA PRO A 12 12.07 -24.41 15.03
C PRO A 12 13.39 -23.70 15.33
N ILE A 13 13.39 -22.37 15.40
CA ILE A 13 14.60 -21.60 15.72
C ILE A 13 15.17 -21.93 17.11
N THR A 14 14.34 -22.44 18.01
CA THR A 14 14.77 -22.90 19.35
C THR A 14 15.67 -24.14 19.32
N SER A 15 15.77 -24.81 18.17
CA SER A 15 16.74 -25.90 17.95
C SER A 15 18.14 -25.40 17.59
N LEU A 16 18.30 -24.09 17.31
CA LEU A 16 19.59 -23.49 16.98
C LEU A 16 20.41 -23.23 18.25
N ALA A 17 21.72 -23.49 18.18
CA ALA A 17 22.60 -23.31 19.32
C ALA A 17 22.63 -21.84 19.75
N GLY A 18 22.31 -21.58 21.02
CA GLY A 18 22.24 -20.23 21.59
C GLY A 18 20.87 -19.55 21.47
N VAL A 19 19.86 -20.21 20.87
CA VAL A 19 18.50 -19.69 20.76
C VAL A 19 17.58 -20.49 21.69
N GLY A 20 17.45 -20.06 22.94
CA GLY A 20 16.45 -20.62 23.87
C GLY A 20 15.05 -20.00 23.66
N PRO A 21 14.00 -20.46 24.38
CA PRO A 21 12.63 -19.96 24.22
C PRO A 21 12.52 -18.43 24.35
N LYS A 22 13.23 -17.84 25.32
CA LYS A 22 13.26 -16.39 25.53
C LYS A 22 13.88 -15.63 24.35
N VAL A 23 14.98 -16.14 23.80
CA VAL A 23 15.65 -15.52 22.64
C VAL A 23 14.81 -15.72 21.39
N GLY A 24 14.20 -16.91 21.22
CA GLY A 24 13.28 -17.20 20.13
C GLY A 24 12.13 -16.21 20.05
N ALA A 25 11.45 -15.95 21.18
CA ALA A 25 10.38 -14.97 21.25
C ALA A 25 10.81 -13.52 20.95
N LEU A 26 12.10 -13.18 21.11
CA LEU A 26 12.63 -11.88 20.72
C LEU A 26 12.94 -11.81 19.22
N ILE A 27 13.42 -12.92 18.65
CA ILE A 27 13.68 -13.06 17.21
C ILE A 27 12.37 -13.06 16.42
N GLU A 28 11.32 -13.73 16.92
CA GLU A 28 9.99 -13.75 16.29
C GLU A 28 9.40 -12.34 16.06
N LYS A 29 9.80 -11.35 16.87
CA LYS A 29 9.35 -9.95 16.72
C LYS A 29 10.02 -9.19 15.57
N ILE A 30 11.13 -9.70 15.03
CA ILE A 30 11.89 -9.05 13.94
C ILE A 30 11.90 -9.88 12.66
N VAL A 31 11.33 -11.08 12.68
CA VAL A 31 11.14 -11.90 11.49
C VAL A 31 10.10 -11.19 10.60
N PRO A 32 10.38 -10.97 9.30
CA PRO A 32 9.45 -10.28 8.42
C PRO A 32 8.29 -11.16 7.95
N ALA A 33 8.45 -12.48 7.95
CA ALA A 33 7.40 -13.41 7.57
C ALA A 33 6.21 -13.33 8.54
N ASP A 34 4.98 -13.46 8.01
CA ASP A 34 3.81 -13.67 8.87
C ASP A 34 3.89 -15.07 9.51
N LEU A 35 3.98 -15.05 10.82
CA LEU A 35 4.03 -16.26 11.63
C LEU A 35 2.63 -16.73 12.02
N GLY A 36 1.58 -15.91 11.98
CA GLY A 36 0.28 -16.27 12.53
C GLY A 36 0.42 -16.94 13.91
N ASP A 37 -0.11 -18.17 14.03
CA ASP A 37 -0.01 -18.98 15.25
C ASP A 37 1.19 -19.96 15.28
N ARG A 38 2.05 -19.99 14.24
CA ARG A 38 3.23 -20.88 14.20
C ARG A 38 4.47 -20.21 14.80
N ALA A 39 5.34 -21.02 15.42
CA ALA A 39 6.67 -20.56 15.84
C ALA A 39 7.58 -20.30 14.62
N ALA A 40 8.57 -19.41 14.80
CA ALA A 40 9.59 -19.16 13.78
C ALA A 40 10.46 -20.40 13.53
N ARG A 41 10.86 -20.56 12.27
CA ARG A 41 11.68 -21.65 11.75
C ARG A 41 13.03 -21.13 11.26
N ALA A 42 14.00 -22.03 11.09
CA ALA A 42 15.32 -21.64 10.58
C ALA A 42 15.25 -20.91 9.24
N GLY A 43 14.37 -21.34 8.32
CA GLY A 43 14.15 -20.68 7.03
C GLY A 43 13.67 -19.23 7.13
N ASP A 44 12.89 -18.88 8.16
CA ASP A 44 12.42 -17.50 8.33
C ASP A 44 13.59 -16.53 8.65
N LEU A 45 14.69 -17.05 9.24
CA LEU A 45 15.88 -16.25 9.55
C LEU A 45 16.68 -15.86 8.30
N LEU A 46 16.50 -16.58 7.18
CA LEU A 46 17.17 -16.26 5.91
C LEU A 46 16.69 -14.92 5.34
N PHE A 47 15.52 -14.45 5.76
CA PHE A 47 14.94 -13.19 5.27
C PHE A 47 15.00 -12.08 6.32
N VAL A 48 15.64 -12.31 7.47
CA VAL A 48 15.99 -11.23 8.41
C VAL A 48 17.20 -10.49 7.84
N LEU A 49 16.97 -9.64 6.85
CA LEU A 49 18.03 -8.96 6.10
C LEU A 49 18.63 -7.78 6.89
N PRO A 50 19.92 -7.47 6.68
CA PRO A 50 20.52 -6.27 7.25
C PRO A 50 19.95 -5.02 6.58
N HIS A 51 19.76 -3.95 7.36
CA HIS A 51 19.26 -2.67 6.85
C HIS A 51 20.38 -1.68 6.51
N THR A 52 21.60 -1.95 6.99
CA THR A 52 22.80 -1.19 6.66
C THR A 52 24.04 -2.04 6.95
N VAL A 53 25.21 -1.49 6.64
CA VAL A 53 26.52 -2.08 6.94
C VAL A 53 27.42 -1.07 7.63
N ILE A 54 28.36 -1.58 8.41
CA ILE A 54 29.50 -0.81 8.89
C ILE A 54 30.69 -1.19 7.99
N ASP A 55 31.17 -0.23 7.21
CA ASP A 55 32.38 -0.40 6.39
C ASP A 55 33.63 -0.14 7.24
N ARG A 56 34.39 -1.20 7.52
CA ARG A 56 35.64 -1.19 8.30
C ARG A 56 36.87 -1.35 7.42
N ARG A 57 36.72 -1.30 6.09
CA ARG A 57 37.84 -1.35 5.13
C ARG A 57 38.70 -0.11 5.16
N ASN A 58 38.16 1.01 5.65
CA ASN A 58 38.91 2.23 5.85
C ASN A 58 39.98 2.05 6.93
N ARG A 59 41.23 1.89 6.49
CA ARG A 59 42.42 1.66 7.33
C ARG A 59 43.42 2.82 7.21
N PRO A 60 43.05 4.04 7.64
CA PRO A 60 43.98 5.16 7.64
C PRO A 60 45.00 5.00 8.77
N ARG A 61 46.00 5.89 8.78
CA ARG A 61 46.82 6.16 9.97
C ARG A 61 46.11 7.17 10.88
N ILE A 62 46.51 7.29 12.14
CA ILE A 62 45.90 8.21 13.13
C ILE A 62 45.81 9.63 12.58
N GLY A 63 46.91 10.17 12.04
CA GLY A 63 46.98 11.53 11.50
C GLY A 63 46.13 11.76 10.24
N GLY A 64 45.74 10.70 9.52
CA GLY A 64 44.87 10.77 8.34
C GLY A 64 43.39 10.47 8.63
N SER A 65 43.03 10.28 9.90
CA SER A 65 41.68 9.87 10.29
C SER A 65 40.76 11.08 10.47
N ALA A 66 39.71 11.15 9.65
CA ALA A 66 38.70 12.20 9.73
C ALA A 66 37.85 12.08 11.01
N GLU A 67 37.43 13.22 11.58
CA GLU A 67 36.52 13.25 12.72
C GLU A 67 35.16 12.63 12.38
N GLY A 68 34.64 11.80 13.28
CA GLY A 68 33.34 11.16 13.17
C GLY A 68 33.32 9.90 12.30
N ALA A 69 34.38 9.60 11.54
CA ALA A 69 34.47 8.44 10.67
C ALA A 69 34.73 7.14 11.46
N ILE A 70 34.19 6.03 10.96
CA ILE A 70 34.59 4.70 11.45
C ILE A 70 35.90 4.32 10.76
N VAL A 71 36.92 4.01 11.56
CA VAL A 71 38.26 3.69 11.10
C VAL A 71 38.76 2.43 11.77
N THR A 72 39.60 1.69 11.07
CA THR A 72 40.33 0.53 11.61
C THR A 72 41.81 0.87 11.64
N LEU A 73 42.39 1.02 12.83
CA LEU A 73 43.76 1.45 13.06
C LEU A 73 44.59 0.29 13.57
N GLU A 74 45.80 0.15 13.04
CA GLU A 74 46.84 -0.70 13.63
C GLU A 74 47.76 0.20 14.47
N VAL A 75 47.77 -0.03 15.78
CA VAL A 75 48.45 0.84 16.74
C VAL A 75 49.29 0.02 17.72
N ARG A 76 50.38 0.60 18.21
CA ARG A 76 51.18 0.03 19.28
C ARG A 76 50.72 0.55 20.63
N ILE A 77 50.45 -0.34 21.59
CA ILE A 77 49.94 0.06 22.91
C ILE A 77 51.06 0.61 23.78
N ASP A 78 50.93 1.85 24.26
CA ASP A 78 51.95 2.53 25.06
C ASP A 78 51.79 2.34 26.55
N ARG A 79 50.60 2.64 27.06
CA ARG A 79 50.31 2.60 28.50
C ARG A 79 48.82 2.54 28.77
N HIS A 80 48.50 1.93 29.91
CA HIS A 80 47.17 1.91 30.47
C HIS A 80 47.05 2.95 31.59
N GLN A 81 45.95 3.70 31.61
CA GLN A 81 45.61 4.68 32.62
C GLN A 81 44.26 4.31 33.25
N PRO A 82 44.27 3.52 34.34
CA PRO A 82 43.05 3.22 35.09
C PRO A 82 42.51 4.46 35.82
N PRO A 83 41.21 4.46 36.20
CA PRO A 83 40.64 5.52 37.01
C PRO A 83 41.34 5.63 38.37
N PRO A 84 41.49 6.86 38.94
CA PRO A 84 42.06 7.05 40.26
C PRO A 84 41.29 6.27 41.34
N ARG A 85 42.02 5.80 42.36
CA ARG A 85 41.41 5.10 43.50
C ARG A 85 40.32 5.97 44.13
N GLY A 86 39.11 5.42 44.23
CA GLY A 86 37.95 6.10 44.82
C GLY A 86 37.10 6.93 43.86
N ASN A 87 37.55 7.20 42.62
CA ASN A 87 36.77 7.97 41.64
C ASN A 87 36.49 7.17 40.36
N ARG A 88 35.46 6.31 40.43
CA ARG A 88 35.01 5.46 39.30
C ARG A 88 34.30 6.21 38.18
N SER A 89 34.07 7.53 38.32
CA SER A 89 33.46 8.36 37.27
C SER A 89 34.43 8.74 36.16
N VAL A 90 35.74 8.64 36.42
CA VAL A 90 36.78 8.86 35.42
C VAL A 90 36.87 7.62 34.51
N PRO A 91 36.94 7.76 33.17
CA PRO A 91 37.08 6.62 32.29
C PRO A 91 38.48 6.01 32.35
N TYR A 92 38.56 4.72 32.03
CA TYR A 92 39.84 4.04 31.77
C TYR A 92 40.33 4.48 30.38
N ARG A 93 41.62 4.83 30.27
CA ARG A 93 42.23 5.20 28.98
C ARG A 93 43.40 4.29 28.63
N VAL A 94 43.46 3.84 27.39
CA VAL A 94 44.63 3.16 26.83
C VAL A 94 45.23 4.09 25.79
N TYR A 95 46.48 4.49 25.96
CA TYR A 95 47.20 5.29 24.98
C TYR A 95 47.94 4.36 24.03
N ALA A 96 47.85 4.66 22.75
CA ALA A 96 48.53 3.95 21.69
C ALA A 96 49.02 4.94 20.64
N HIS A 97 49.99 4.55 19.82
CA HIS A 97 50.48 5.38 18.73
C HIS A 97 50.70 4.56 17.45
N ASP A 98 50.82 5.30 16.35
CA ASP A 98 51.42 4.86 15.09
C ASP A 98 52.48 5.89 14.65
N ASP A 99 53.04 5.76 13.45
CA ASP A 99 54.07 6.68 12.95
C ASP A 99 53.57 8.14 12.77
N THR A 100 52.26 8.38 12.83
CA THR A 100 51.63 9.68 12.53
C THR A 100 51.07 10.40 13.74
N GLY A 101 50.91 9.73 14.89
CA GLY A 101 50.48 10.38 16.12
C GLY A 101 50.06 9.42 17.23
N GLU A 102 49.58 9.99 18.32
CA GLU A 102 49.03 9.26 19.49
C GLU A 102 47.50 9.33 19.50
N ILE A 103 46.87 8.26 19.99
CA ILE A 103 45.42 8.14 20.21
C ILE A 103 45.11 7.66 21.62
N ALA A 104 44.03 8.17 22.21
CA ALA A 104 43.48 7.67 23.46
C ALA A 104 42.23 6.80 23.21
N LEU A 105 42.29 5.52 23.57
CA LEU A 105 41.13 4.63 23.59
C LEU A 105 40.43 4.75 24.95
N THR A 106 39.20 5.22 24.97
CA THR A 106 38.49 5.61 26.20
C THR A 106 37.36 4.62 26.51
N PHE A 107 37.31 4.11 27.74
CA PHE A 107 36.30 3.16 28.19
C PHE A 107 35.65 3.59 29.50
N PHE A 108 34.32 3.71 29.52
CA PHE A 108 33.53 3.89 30.73
C PHE A 108 33.21 2.53 31.36
N HIS A 109 33.27 2.44 32.69
CA HIS A 109 32.97 1.21 33.46
C HIS A 109 33.74 -0.06 33.03
N ALA A 110 34.98 0.09 32.56
CA ALA A 110 35.76 -1.03 32.05
C ALA A 110 36.28 -1.99 33.14
N HIS A 111 36.40 -3.26 32.77
CA HIS A 111 37.13 -4.26 33.54
C HIS A 111 38.62 -4.25 33.15
N ALA A 112 39.48 -3.75 34.03
CA ALA A 112 40.92 -3.58 33.78
C ALA A 112 41.61 -4.86 33.25
N ALA A 113 41.34 -6.00 33.89
CA ALA A 113 41.94 -7.28 33.49
C ALA A 113 41.56 -7.72 32.06
N TYR A 114 40.39 -7.34 31.56
CA TYR A 114 40.01 -7.62 30.17
C TYR A 114 40.81 -6.74 29.21
N LEU A 115 40.94 -5.44 29.49
CA LEU A 115 41.68 -4.51 28.65
C LEU A 115 43.17 -4.81 28.61
N GLU A 116 43.79 -5.15 29.75
CA GLU A 116 45.20 -5.54 29.82
C GLU A 116 45.50 -6.80 29.01
N LYS A 117 44.55 -7.74 28.95
CA LYS A 117 44.65 -8.94 28.13
C LYS A 117 44.43 -8.67 26.65
N ALA A 118 43.43 -7.85 26.30
CA ALA A 118 43.07 -7.54 24.91
C ALA A 118 44.03 -6.54 24.26
N MET A 119 44.68 -5.69 25.05
CA MET A 119 45.63 -4.65 24.62
C MET A 119 46.91 -4.70 25.47
N PRO A 120 47.75 -5.73 25.36
CA PRO A 120 48.99 -5.81 26.14
C PRO A 120 49.92 -4.65 25.81
N GLN A 121 50.58 -4.09 26.83
CA GLN A 121 51.52 -3.00 26.64
C GLN A 121 52.72 -3.43 25.78
N GLY A 122 53.07 -2.61 24.80
CA GLY A 122 54.19 -2.84 23.88
C GLY A 122 53.83 -3.61 22.60
N GLU A 123 52.65 -4.25 22.57
CA GLU A 123 52.17 -5.05 21.43
C GLU A 123 51.42 -4.21 20.40
N HIS A 124 51.34 -4.75 19.17
CA HIS A 124 50.52 -4.20 18.10
C HIS A 124 49.10 -4.76 18.15
N VAL A 125 48.13 -3.85 18.12
CA VAL A 125 46.71 -4.15 18.22
C VAL A 125 45.97 -3.45 17.08
N VAL A 126 45.03 -4.16 16.48
CA VAL A 126 44.07 -3.59 15.55
C VAL A 126 42.82 -3.19 16.31
N VAL A 127 42.48 -1.91 16.24
CA VAL A 127 41.29 -1.33 16.88
C VAL A 127 40.38 -0.74 15.81
N SER A 128 39.09 -1.01 15.89
CA SER A 128 38.10 -0.45 14.96
C SER A 128 36.99 0.23 15.73
N GLY A 129 36.64 1.44 15.32
CA GLY A 129 35.61 2.23 15.99
C GLY A 129 35.52 3.65 15.43
N ARG A 130 34.66 4.45 16.05
CA ARG A 130 34.44 5.83 15.63
C ARG A 130 35.58 6.73 16.10
N MET A 131 36.20 7.43 15.17
CA MET A 131 37.22 8.43 15.44
C MET A 131 36.56 9.72 15.96
N GLU A 132 37.05 10.23 17.09
CA GLU A 132 36.62 11.49 17.68
C GLU A 132 37.84 12.36 17.99
N TRP A 133 37.62 13.67 18.09
CA TRP A 133 38.67 14.63 18.43
C TRP A 133 38.26 15.40 19.69
N PHE A 134 38.96 15.19 20.78
CA PHE A 134 38.69 15.89 22.05
C PHE A 134 39.84 16.82 22.40
N ASN A 135 39.58 18.13 22.46
CA ASN A 135 40.60 19.18 22.66
C ASN A 135 41.77 19.06 21.67
N GLY A 136 41.46 18.77 20.40
CA GLY A 136 42.46 18.61 19.35
C GLY A 136 43.29 17.33 19.44
N ARG A 137 42.90 16.37 20.28
CA ARG A 137 43.57 15.06 20.37
C ARG A 137 42.67 13.93 19.85
N PRO A 138 43.21 13.03 19.02
CA PRO A 138 42.56 11.78 18.64
C PRO A 138 42.08 10.97 19.84
N THR A 139 40.81 10.56 19.81
CA THR A 139 40.24 9.65 20.79
C THR A 139 39.26 8.69 20.12
N MET A 140 39.14 7.49 20.67
CA MET A 140 38.14 6.51 20.26
C MET A 140 37.44 6.01 21.52
N VAL A 141 36.16 6.37 21.66
CA VAL A 141 35.35 5.97 22.82
C VAL A 141 34.74 4.61 22.52
N HIS A 142 35.00 3.62 23.38
CA HIS A 142 34.52 2.24 23.24
C HIS A 142 34.72 1.67 21.82
N PRO A 143 35.97 1.36 21.41
CA PRO A 143 36.23 0.66 20.15
C PRO A 143 35.30 -0.56 19.99
N ASP A 144 34.67 -0.68 18.82
CA ASP A 144 33.74 -1.76 18.50
C ASP A 144 34.47 -3.12 18.48
N HIS A 145 35.70 -3.11 17.97
CA HIS A 145 36.56 -4.28 17.88
C HIS A 145 37.97 -3.97 18.36
N ILE A 146 38.56 -4.94 19.06
CA ILE A 146 39.93 -4.92 19.57
C ILE A 146 40.47 -6.32 19.35
N ALA A 147 41.52 -6.45 18.53
CA ALA A 147 42.17 -7.71 18.24
C ALA A 147 43.69 -7.53 18.21
N LEU A 148 44.45 -8.54 18.63
CA LEU A 148 45.89 -8.56 18.40
C LEU A 148 46.17 -8.54 16.89
N ALA A 149 47.29 -7.96 16.47
CA ALA A 149 47.65 -7.92 15.05
C ALA A 149 47.67 -9.31 14.39
N SER A 150 48.06 -10.35 15.15
CA SER A 150 48.03 -11.75 14.70
C SER A 150 46.62 -12.31 14.46
N GLU A 151 45.58 -11.68 14.99
CA GLU A 151 44.18 -12.09 14.88
C GLU A 151 43.36 -11.15 13.96
N ALA A 152 44.02 -10.14 13.37
CA ALA A 152 43.38 -9.09 12.60
C ALA A 152 42.65 -9.58 11.33
N GLU A 153 43.08 -10.72 10.77
CA GLU A 153 42.43 -11.35 9.61
C GLU A 153 41.01 -11.85 9.93
N ASN A 154 40.69 -12.08 11.20
CA ASN A 154 39.37 -12.52 11.64
C ASN A 154 38.36 -11.36 11.81
N LEU A 155 38.79 -10.11 11.65
CA LEU A 155 37.92 -8.95 11.77
C LEU A 155 37.07 -8.79 10.49
N PRO A 156 35.73 -8.77 10.60
CA PRO A 156 34.88 -8.55 9.44
C PRO A 156 35.12 -7.14 8.88
N LEU A 157 35.50 -7.09 7.60
CA LEU A 157 35.78 -5.82 6.90
C LEU A 157 34.51 -5.04 6.58
N VAL A 158 33.41 -5.73 6.28
CA VAL A 158 32.10 -5.14 6.08
C VAL A 158 31.15 -5.90 7.00
N GLU A 159 30.55 -5.17 7.94
CA GLU A 159 29.77 -5.78 9.00
C GLU A 159 28.28 -5.48 8.80
N PRO A 160 27.43 -6.49 8.57
CA PRO A 160 26.00 -6.28 8.38
C PRO A 160 25.32 -5.93 9.70
N VAL A 161 24.42 -4.94 9.64
CA VAL A 161 23.64 -4.43 10.76
C VAL A 161 22.18 -4.83 10.59
N TYR A 162 21.67 -5.59 11.54
CA TYR A 162 20.33 -6.17 11.52
C TYR A 162 19.36 -5.36 12.41
N PRO A 163 18.04 -5.43 12.14
CA PRO A 163 17.04 -4.95 13.10
C PRO A 163 17.16 -5.73 14.42
N LEU A 164 17.03 -5.03 15.55
CA LEU A 164 17.13 -5.61 16.90
C LEU A 164 15.95 -5.19 17.76
N THR A 165 15.58 -6.05 18.72
CA THR A 165 14.63 -5.73 19.79
C THR A 165 15.34 -5.65 21.13
N ALA A 166 14.76 -4.94 22.10
CA ALA A 166 15.33 -4.80 23.44
C ALA A 166 15.59 -6.20 24.06
N GLY A 167 16.84 -6.46 24.41
CA GLY A 167 17.29 -7.73 24.97
C GLY A 167 17.82 -8.76 23.95
N LEU A 168 17.76 -8.48 22.64
CA LEU A 168 18.38 -9.30 21.59
C LEU A 168 19.74 -8.69 21.18
N SER A 169 20.81 -9.46 21.29
CA SER A 169 22.13 -9.01 20.83
C SER A 169 22.39 -9.36 19.37
N GLY A 170 23.01 -8.45 18.62
CA GLY A 170 23.38 -8.67 17.21
C GLY A 170 24.28 -9.88 17.01
N LYS A 171 25.17 -10.19 17.96
CA LYS A 171 26.03 -11.39 17.92
C LYS A 171 25.24 -12.70 17.98
N VAL A 172 24.21 -12.76 18.83
CA VAL A 172 23.34 -13.94 18.93
C VAL A 172 22.50 -14.09 17.66
N LEU A 173 21.92 -13.00 17.15
CA LEU A 173 21.15 -13.01 15.91
C LEU A 173 22.01 -13.44 14.71
N ARG A 174 23.19 -12.84 14.51
CA ARG A 174 24.11 -13.20 13.42
C ARG A 174 24.51 -14.68 13.48
N ARG A 175 24.76 -15.22 14.68
CA ARG A 175 25.04 -16.64 14.88
C ARG A 175 23.84 -17.53 14.52
N ALA A 176 22.63 -17.10 14.84
CA ALA A 176 21.42 -17.84 14.48
C ALA A 176 21.18 -17.84 12.95
N ILE A 177 21.35 -16.68 12.30
CA ILE A 177 21.28 -16.54 10.83
C ILE A 177 22.36 -17.40 10.16
N GLY A 178 23.61 -17.37 10.63
CA GLY A 178 24.68 -18.22 10.08
C GLY A 178 24.37 -19.73 10.20
N GLN A 179 23.74 -20.16 11.30
CA GLN A 179 23.27 -21.55 11.43
C GLN A 179 22.10 -21.89 10.50
N ALA A 180 21.24 -20.92 10.19
CA ALA A 180 20.18 -21.10 9.20
C ALA A 180 20.75 -21.20 7.78
N LEU A 181 21.69 -20.32 7.41
CA LEU A 181 22.39 -20.36 6.12
C LEU A 181 23.12 -21.69 5.91
N ALA A 182 23.79 -22.21 6.94
CA ALA A 182 24.46 -23.51 6.86
C ALA A 182 23.50 -24.70 6.66
N ARG A 183 22.20 -24.51 6.87
CA ARG A 183 21.15 -25.53 6.61
C ARG A 183 20.50 -25.38 5.24
N LEU A 184 20.84 -24.34 4.47
CA LEU A 184 20.29 -24.12 3.13
C LEU A 184 20.81 -25.23 2.20
N PRO A 185 19.94 -26.10 1.66
CA PRO A 185 20.35 -27.08 0.67
C PRO A 185 20.74 -26.41 -0.65
N VAL A 186 21.42 -27.14 -1.53
CA VAL A 186 21.55 -26.73 -2.93
C VAL A 186 20.17 -26.84 -3.57
N LEU A 187 19.60 -25.69 -3.95
CA LEU A 187 18.28 -25.59 -4.55
C LEU A 187 18.37 -25.61 -6.08
N PRO A 188 17.41 -26.23 -6.78
CA PRO A 188 17.29 -26.10 -8.22
C PRO A 188 16.92 -24.65 -8.60
N GLU A 189 17.31 -24.24 -9.80
CA GLU A 189 16.99 -22.91 -10.31
C GLU A 189 15.55 -22.86 -10.85
N TRP A 190 14.81 -21.81 -10.48
CA TRP A 190 13.41 -21.59 -10.87
C TRP A 190 13.24 -20.43 -11.85
N GLN A 191 14.24 -19.54 -11.94
CA GLN A 191 14.23 -18.46 -12.91
C GLN A 191 14.54 -18.99 -14.32
N ASP A 192 14.07 -18.26 -15.33
CA ASP A 192 14.44 -18.56 -16.71
C ASP A 192 15.95 -18.29 -16.95
N GLY A 193 16.62 -19.21 -17.64
CA GLY A 193 18.07 -19.14 -17.85
C GLY A 193 18.53 -17.93 -18.67
N GLU A 194 17.70 -17.43 -19.60
CA GLU A 194 18.01 -16.21 -20.35
C GLU A 194 17.80 -14.96 -19.49
N PHE A 195 16.77 -14.96 -18.63
CA PHE A 195 16.54 -13.87 -17.67
C PHE A 195 17.69 -13.71 -16.67
N LEU A 196 18.17 -14.81 -16.09
CA LEU A 196 19.32 -14.82 -15.17
C LEU A 196 20.58 -14.24 -15.83
N ARG A 197 20.89 -14.67 -17.06
CA ARG A 197 22.07 -14.19 -17.80
C ARG A 197 22.00 -12.70 -18.07
N ARG A 198 20.84 -12.18 -18.47
CA ARG A 198 20.67 -10.74 -18.78
C ARG A 198 20.76 -9.86 -17.54
N ARG A 199 20.27 -10.33 -16.39
CA ARG A 199 20.27 -9.57 -15.13
C ARG A 199 21.53 -9.77 -14.30
N THR A 200 22.41 -10.70 -14.69
CA THR A 200 23.66 -11.03 -13.97
C THR A 200 23.39 -11.42 -12.52
N PHE A 201 22.28 -12.11 -12.28
CA PHE A 201 21.89 -12.49 -10.92
C PHE A 201 22.72 -13.66 -10.41
N PRO A 202 23.21 -13.62 -9.16
CA PRO A 202 23.85 -14.77 -8.51
C PRO A 202 22.81 -15.86 -8.25
N ALA A 203 23.26 -17.08 -7.96
CA ALA A 203 22.36 -18.15 -7.51
C ALA A 203 21.70 -17.77 -6.16
N PHE A 204 20.51 -18.32 -5.88
CA PHE A 204 19.74 -17.97 -4.68
C PHE A 204 20.55 -18.07 -3.37
N GLY A 205 21.27 -19.18 -3.18
CA GLY A 205 22.10 -19.39 -1.99
C GLY A 205 23.26 -18.41 -1.89
N ASP A 206 23.88 -18.08 -3.03
CA ASP A 206 24.97 -17.10 -3.10
C ASP A 206 24.46 -15.69 -2.81
N ALA A 207 23.26 -15.34 -3.28
CA ALA A 207 22.60 -14.07 -2.98
C ALA A 207 22.38 -13.89 -1.47
N LEU A 208 21.81 -14.90 -0.81
CA LEU A 208 21.63 -14.90 0.64
C LEU A 208 22.99 -14.83 1.37
N ALA A 209 23.97 -15.62 0.95
CA ALA A 209 25.29 -15.64 1.56
C ALA A 209 25.98 -14.27 1.45
N SER A 210 25.88 -13.62 0.29
CA SER A 210 26.45 -12.30 0.00
C SER A 210 25.82 -11.21 0.87
N ILE A 211 24.50 -11.19 1.03
CA ILE A 211 23.83 -10.18 1.87
C ILE A 211 24.16 -10.37 3.35
N HIS A 212 24.23 -11.62 3.81
CA HIS A 212 24.49 -11.91 5.22
C HIS A 212 25.97 -11.91 5.62
N ASN A 213 26.87 -12.07 4.64
CA ASN A 213 28.33 -12.01 4.80
C ASN A 213 28.92 -11.11 3.69
N PRO A 214 28.63 -9.79 3.71
CA PRO A 214 29.04 -8.89 2.66
C PRO A 214 30.56 -8.72 2.62
N ALA A 215 31.12 -8.67 1.41
CA ALA A 215 32.50 -8.29 1.16
C ALA A 215 32.62 -6.80 0.79
N ASP A 216 31.53 -6.24 0.23
CA ASP A 216 31.41 -4.84 -0.15
C ASP A 216 30.04 -4.28 0.31
N PRO A 217 29.94 -3.02 0.72
CA PRO A 217 28.65 -2.38 1.03
C PRO A 217 27.59 -2.51 -0.05
N ILE A 218 27.98 -2.61 -1.33
CA ILE A 218 27.03 -2.83 -2.44
C ILE A 218 26.28 -4.16 -2.33
N ASP A 219 26.83 -5.16 -1.64
CA ASP A 219 26.21 -6.48 -1.48
C ASP A 219 24.91 -6.43 -0.66
N VAL A 220 24.77 -5.43 0.21
CA VAL A 220 23.58 -5.17 1.05
C VAL A 220 22.72 -4.04 0.48
N SER A 221 23.15 -3.41 -0.62
CA SER A 221 22.36 -2.38 -1.28
C SER A 221 21.07 -2.98 -1.82
N VAL A 222 19.96 -2.25 -1.65
CA VAL A 222 18.65 -2.61 -2.22
C VAL A 222 18.74 -2.73 -3.76
N ASP A 223 19.57 -1.90 -4.40
CA ASP A 223 19.82 -1.97 -5.84
C ASP A 223 20.90 -3.01 -6.24
N GLY A 224 21.52 -3.65 -5.26
CA GLY A 224 22.56 -4.66 -5.48
C GLY A 224 22.01 -5.92 -6.14
N ALA A 225 22.85 -6.62 -6.91
CA ALA A 225 22.43 -7.80 -7.68
C ALA A 225 21.87 -8.93 -6.78
N ALA A 226 22.45 -9.12 -5.59
CA ALA A 226 21.97 -10.12 -4.62
C ALA A 226 20.59 -9.76 -4.07
N TRP A 227 20.36 -8.51 -3.67
CA TRP A 227 19.06 -8.08 -3.14
C TRP A 227 17.98 -8.11 -4.22
N ARG A 228 18.28 -7.59 -5.41
CA ARG A 228 17.37 -7.62 -6.58
C ARG A 228 17.02 -9.06 -7.00
N ARG A 229 17.97 -10.00 -6.93
CA ARG A 229 17.73 -11.44 -7.14
C ARG A 229 16.65 -11.96 -6.19
N LEU A 230 16.81 -11.73 -4.88
CA LEU A 230 15.85 -12.19 -3.87
C LEU A 230 14.50 -11.46 -3.96
N ALA A 231 14.50 -10.17 -4.28
CA ALA A 231 13.30 -9.38 -4.50
C ALA A 231 12.48 -9.92 -5.70
N TYR A 232 13.15 -10.27 -6.81
CA TYR A 232 12.49 -10.92 -7.93
C TYR A 232 11.94 -12.29 -7.54
N ASP A 233 12.69 -13.10 -6.77
CA ASP A 233 12.24 -14.42 -6.31
C ASP A 233 10.97 -14.31 -5.46
N GLU A 234 10.90 -13.33 -4.56
CA GLU A 234 9.69 -13.06 -3.77
C GLU A 234 8.50 -12.65 -4.65
N PHE A 235 8.72 -11.73 -5.60
CA PHE A 235 7.67 -11.33 -6.53
C PHE A 235 7.19 -12.50 -7.38
N LEU A 236 8.10 -13.33 -7.89
CA LEU A 236 7.75 -14.50 -8.69
C LEU A 236 6.95 -15.50 -7.87
N ALA A 237 7.33 -15.74 -6.61
CA ALA A 237 6.56 -16.58 -5.70
C ALA A 237 5.13 -16.05 -5.52
N GLY A 238 5.00 -14.74 -5.29
CA GLY A 238 3.70 -14.06 -5.18
C GLY A 238 2.86 -14.16 -6.45
N GLN A 239 3.44 -13.86 -7.61
CA GLN A 239 2.75 -13.87 -8.91
C GLN A 239 2.35 -15.27 -9.36
N VAL A 240 3.20 -16.29 -9.14
CA VAL A 240 2.84 -17.70 -9.42
C VAL A 240 1.74 -18.17 -8.47
N SER A 241 1.85 -17.87 -7.18
CA SER A 241 0.79 -18.18 -6.20
C SER A 241 -0.55 -17.59 -6.62
N LEU A 242 -0.56 -16.31 -6.98
CA LEU A 242 -1.76 -15.60 -7.42
C LEU A 242 -2.32 -16.20 -8.72
N ALA A 243 -1.46 -16.46 -9.70
CA ALA A 243 -1.91 -16.99 -10.98
C ALA A 243 -2.41 -18.45 -10.91
N LEU A 244 -1.92 -19.24 -9.94
CA LEU A 244 -2.48 -20.56 -9.61
C LEU A 244 -3.87 -20.47 -8.99
N VAL A 245 -4.08 -19.52 -8.07
CA VAL A 245 -5.42 -19.21 -7.52
C VAL A 245 -6.35 -18.78 -8.66
N ARG A 246 -5.89 -17.88 -9.54
CA ARG A 246 -6.61 -17.41 -10.73
C ARG A 246 -7.06 -18.57 -11.62
N ALA A 247 -6.16 -19.49 -11.95
CA ALA A 247 -6.48 -20.64 -12.80
C ALA A 247 -7.58 -21.53 -12.20
N LYS A 248 -7.73 -21.54 -10.87
CA LYS A 248 -8.78 -22.29 -10.17
C LYS A 248 -10.10 -21.49 -10.06
N VAL A 249 -10.04 -20.19 -9.81
CA VAL A 249 -11.22 -19.31 -9.74
C VAL A 249 -11.85 -19.14 -11.14
N ARG A 250 -11.04 -18.93 -12.19
CA ARG A 250 -11.50 -18.88 -13.58
C ARG A 250 -12.05 -20.20 -14.10
N ARG A 251 -11.61 -21.34 -13.53
CA ARG A 251 -12.19 -22.66 -13.80
C ARG A 251 -13.61 -22.83 -13.27
N LEU A 252 -14.14 -21.88 -12.48
CA LEU A 252 -15.57 -21.82 -12.24
C LEU A 252 -16.23 -21.39 -13.57
N SER A 253 -16.97 -22.30 -14.18
CA SER A 253 -17.66 -22.08 -15.45
C SER A 253 -18.58 -20.87 -15.35
N GLY A 254 -18.33 -19.85 -16.16
CA GLY A 254 -19.27 -18.76 -16.41
C GLY A 254 -20.24 -19.10 -17.54
N ARG A 255 -21.22 -18.24 -17.75
CA ARG A 255 -22.12 -18.27 -18.92
C ARG A 255 -21.73 -17.12 -19.84
N PRO A 256 -21.40 -17.37 -21.12
CA PRO A 256 -21.19 -16.30 -22.09
C PRO A 256 -22.40 -15.37 -22.19
N LEU A 257 -22.18 -14.08 -21.91
CA LEU A 257 -23.17 -13.02 -22.03
C LEU A 257 -22.99 -12.31 -23.38
N VAL A 258 -23.56 -12.94 -24.41
CA VAL A 258 -23.60 -12.41 -25.77
C VAL A 258 -25.02 -11.94 -26.08
N GLY A 259 -25.19 -10.62 -26.17
CA GLY A 259 -26.44 -9.99 -26.58
C GLY A 259 -26.52 -9.69 -28.08
N ASP A 260 -27.71 -9.31 -28.56
CA ASP A 260 -27.99 -8.96 -29.95
C ASP A 260 -27.67 -7.50 -30.32
N GLY A 261 -27.21 -6.70 -29.36
CA GLY A 261 -26.83 -5.30 -29.48
C GLY A 261 -27.99 -4.29 -29.40
N ARG A 262 -29.25 -4.72 -29.42
CA ARG A 262 -30.41 -3.81 -29.51
C ARG A 262 -30.56 -2.88 -28.30
N VAL A 263 -30.49 -3.42 -27.09
CA VAL A 263 -30.61 -2.65 -25.83
C VAL A 263 -29.41 -1.74 -25.67
N VAL A 264 -28.21 -2.24 -25.97
CA VAL A 264 -26.97 -1.48 -25.87
C VAL A 264 -26.96 -0.29 -26.85
N GLU A 265 -27.38 -0.49 -28.10
CA GLU A 265 -27.45 0.59 -29.08
C GLU A 265 -28.54 1.62 -28.76
N ASN A 266 -29.71 1.18 -28.27
CA ASN A 266 -30.74 2.11 -27.78
C ASN A 266 -30.22 2.97 -26.63
N LEU A 267 -29.47 2.36 -25.71
CA LEU A 267 -28.87 3.06 -24.58
C LEU A 267 -27.78 4.05 -25.05
N ARG A 268 -26.94 3.67 -26.02
CA ARG A 268 -25.96 4.58 -26.64
C ARG A 268 -26.64 5.76 -27.31
N ALA A 269 -27.75 5.54 -28.01
CA ALA A 269 -28.53 6.60 -28.67
C ALA A 269 -29.22 7.55 -27.67
N ALA A 270 -29.56 7.07 -26.47
CA ALA A 270 -30.15 7.87 -25.40
C ALA A 270 -29.14 8.77 -24.67
N LEU A 271 -27.83 8.55 -24.84
CA LEU A 271 -26.80 9.36 -24.18
C LEU A 271 -26.75 10.77 -24.79
N PRO A 272 -26.73 11.83 -23.95
CA PRO A 272 -26.62 13.21 -24.42
C PRO A 272 -25.19 13.60 -24.86
N TYR A 273 -24.26 12.63 -24.89
CA TYR A 273 -22.85 12.81 -25.23
C TYR A 273 -22.28 11.53 -25.86
N SER A 274 -21.15 11.65 -26.56
CA SER A 274 -20.39 10.51 -27.06
C SER A 274 -19.44 9.96 -26.00
N LEU A 275 -19.20 8.65 -26.01
CA LEU A 275 -18.20 8.02 -25.16
C LEU A 275 -16.78 8.47 -25.54
N THR A 276 -15.88 8.51 -24.57
CA THR A 276 -14.46 8.79 -24.80
C THR A 276 -13.73 7.55 -25.33
N PRO A 277 -12.61 7.70 -26.06
CA PRO A 277 -11.75 6.57 -26.45
C PRO A 277 -11.44 5.60 -25.31
N SER A 278 -11.12 6.09 -24.11
CA SER A 278 -10.85 5.22 -22.96
C SER A 278 -12.08 4.45 -22.47
N GLN A 279 -13.29 5.03 -22.60
CA GLN A 279 -14.54 4.36 -22.26
C GLN A 279 -14.89 3.26 -23.28
N GLU A 280 -14.69 3.54 -24.58
CA GLU A 280 -14.88 2.54 -25.64
C GLU A 280 -13.91 1.37 -25.50
N PHE A 281 -12.63 1.65 -25.21
CA PHE A 281 -11.63 0.61 -24.96
C PHE A 281 -11.98 -0.24 -23.74
N ALA A 282 -12.35 0.38 -22.62
CA ALA A 282 -12.78 -0.33 -21.42
C ALA A 282 -14.03 -1.20 -21.68
N LEU A 283 -15.00 -0.70 -22.45
CA LEU A 283 -16.17 -1.48 -22.84
C LEU A 283 -15.82 -2.66 -23.75
N ALA A 284 -14.89 -2.50 -24.69
CA ALA A 284 -14.44 -3.60 -25.54
C ALA A 284 -13.79 -4.71 -24.71
N GLU A 285 -12.95 -4.37 -23.73
CA GLU A 285 -12.35 -5.35 -22.82
C GLU A 285 -13.41 -6.03 -21.93
N ILE A 286 -14.33 -5.26 -21.34
CA ILE A 286 -15.43 -5.82 -20.53
C ILE A 286 -16.30 -6.74 -21.39
N ASN A 287 -16.65 -6.35 -22.60
CA ASN A 287 -17.49 -7.15 -23.49
C ASN A 287 -16.80 -8.42 -23.97
N ALA A 288 -15.48 -8.39 -24.16
CA ALA A 288 -14.69 -9.56 -24.48
C ALA A 288 -14.71 -10.56 -23.31
N ASP A 289 -14.49 -10.09 -22.08
CA ASP A 289 -14.55 -10.94 -20.89
C ASP A 289 -15.96 -11.49 -20.64
N LEU A 290 -17.00 -10.67 -20.78
CA LEU A 290 -18.40 -11.10 -20.64
C LEU A 290 -18.81 -12.13 -21.70
N ALA A 291 -18.15 -12.15 -22.87
CA ALA A 291 -18.40 -13.15 -23.90
C ALA A 291 -17.61 -14.44 -23.70
N ASP A 292 -16.65 -14.45 -22.77
CA ASP A 292 -15.83 -15.61 -22.46
C ASP A 292 -16.63 -16.65 -21.64
N PRO A 293 -16.41 -17.96 -21.83
CA PRO A 293 -16.97 -18.98 -20.94
C PRO A 293 -16.38 -18.96 -19.52
N GLU A 294 -15.27 -18.27 -19.28
CA GLU A 294 -14.73 -18.01 -17.94
C GLU A 294 -15.41 -16.79 -17.30
N ARG A 295 -15.59 -16.83 -15.98
CA ARG A 295 -16.14 -15.71 -15.22
C ARG A 295 -15.23 -14.48 -15.29
N MET A 296 -15.80 -13.32 -15.60
CA MET A 296 -15.16 -12.02 -15.51
C MET A 296 -15.00 -11.58 -14.05
N LEU A 297 -13.78 -11.17 -13.71
CA LEU A 297 -13.46 -10.43 -12.50
C LEU A 297 -12.58 -9.23 -12.88
N ARG A 298 -13.19 -8.06 -13.03
CA ARG A 298 -12.53 -6.87 -13.61
C ARG A 298 -12.68 -5.63 -12.73
N LEU A 299 -11.59 -4.86 -12.61
CA LEU A 299 -11.54 -3.54 -11.99
C LEU A 299 -11.59 -2.45 -13.06
N LEU A 300 -12.68 -1.69 -13.07
CA LEU A 300 -12.80 -0.45 -13.82
C LEU A 300 -12.32 0.73 -12.97
N GLN A 301 -11.16 1.26 -13.34
CA GLN A 301 -10.51 2.36 -12.65
C GLN A 301 -10.59 3.63 -13.48
N GLY A 302 -10.99 4.72 -12.86
CA GLY A 302 -11.01 6.02 -13.53
C GLY A 302 -11.14 7.15 -12.53
N ASP A 303 -10.66 8.34 -12.90
CA ASP A 303 -10.77 9.52 -12.06
C ASP A 303 -12.24 9.87 -11.75
N VAL A 304 -12.48 10.70 -10.74
CA VAL A 304 -13.81 11.19 -10.36
C VAL A 304 -14.46 11.91 -11.56
N GLY A 305 -15.59 11.36 -12.04
CA GLY A 305 -16.30 11.90 -13.21
C GLY A 305 -15.75 11.46 -14.58
N SER A 306 -14.87 10.45 -14.64
CA SER A 306 -14.44 9.80 -15.89
C SER A 306 -15.53 8.97 -16.60
N GLY A 307 -16.75 8.92 -16.07
CA GLY A 307 -17.86 8.16 -16.66
C GLY A 307 -17.90 6.67 -16.33
N LYS A 308 -17.35 6.25 -15.18
CA LYS A 308 -17.44 4.84 -14.72
C LYS A 308 -18.88 4.29 -14.73
N THR A 309 -19.84 5.09 -14.27
CA THR A 309 -21.26 4.71 -14.21
C THR A 309 -21.84 4.40 -15.59
N VAL A 310 -21.47 5.12 -16.66
CA VAL A 310 -22.00 4.83 -18.00
C VAL A 310 -21.41 3.54 -18.57
N VAL A 311 -20.12 3.28 -18.33
CA VAL A 311 -19.47 2.01 -18.70
C VAL A 311 -20.14 0.83 -17.98
N ALA A 312 -20.38 0.95 -16.67
CA ALA A 312 -21.09 -0.06 -15.90
C ALA A 312 -22.53 -0.27 -16.40
N LEU A 313 -23.25 0.80 -16.72
CA LEU A 313 -24.62 0.70 -17.23
C LEU A 313 -24.68 -0.03 -18.57
N LEU A 314 -23.75 0.25 -19.50
CA LEU A 314 -23.66 -0.45 -20.78
C LEU A 314 -23.30 -1.94 -20.60
N ALA A 315 -22.44 -2.27 -19.63
CA ALA A 315 -22.15 -3.67 -19.28
C ALA A 315 -23.38 -4.38 -18.70
N MET A 316 -24.14 -3.73 -17.81
CA MET A 316 -25.40 -4.25 -17.29
C MET A 316 -26.47 -4.42 -18.38
N ALA A 317 -26.57 -3.48 -19.32
CA ALA A 317 -27.47 -3.59 -20.46
C ALA A 317 -27.16 -4.83 -21.32
N ARG A 318 -25.87 -5.11 -21.57
CA ARG A 318 -25.44 -6.32 -22.29
C ARG A 318 -25.80 -7.61 -21.53
N ALA A 319 -25.61 -7.62 -20.21
CA ALA A 319 -25.99 -8.75 -19.36
C ALA A 319 -27.51 -9.03 -19.41
N VAL A 320 -28.33 -7.97 -19.39
CA VAL A 320 -29.79 -8.08 -19.54
C VAL A 320 -30.16 -8.58 -20.94
N GLU A 321 -29.50 -8.06 -21.97
CA GLU A 321 -29.72 -8.47 -23.36
C GLU A 321 -29.39 -9.96 -23.59
N ALA A 322 -28.44 -10.51 -22.84
CA ALA A 322 -28.13 -11.94 -22.82
C ALA A 322 -29.15 -12.80 -22.02
N GLY A 323 -30.20 -12.18 -21.49
CA GLY A 323 -31.33 -12.84 -20.81
C GLY A 323 -31.17 -13.00 -19.30
N GLY A 324 -30.23 -12.31 -18.66
CA GLY A 324 -30.05 -12.32 -17.21
C GLY A 324 -30.48 -11.01 -16.52
N GLN A 325 -30.21 -10.91 -15.22
CA GLN A 325 -30.40 -9.72 -14.40
C GLN A 325 -29.04 -9.18 -13.95
N ALA A 326 -28.98 -7.87 -13.69
CA ALA A 326 -27.79 -7.22 -13.16
C ALA A 326 -28.07 -6.45 -11.85
N ALA A 327 -27.04 -6.31 -11.02
CA ALA A 327 -27.11 -5.55 -9.78
C ALA A 327 -25.97 -4.53 -9.70
N LEU A 328 -26.28 -3.29 -9.30
CA LEU A 328 -25.31 -2.25 -8.96
C LEU A 328 -25.34 -2.00 -7.45
N MET A 329 -24.24 -2.31 -6.77
CA MET A 329 -24.09 -2.09 -5.33
C MET A 329 -23.37 -0.77 -5.05
N ALA A 330 -23.94 0.02 -4.13
CA ALA A 330 -23.36 1.24 -3.61
C ALA A 330 -23.23 1.19 -2.07
N PRO A 331 -22.17 1.78 -1.48
CA PRO A 331 -21.88 1.68 -0.05
C PRO A 331 -22.92 2.35 0.84
N THR A 332 -23.58 3.39 0.34
CA THR A 332 -24.56 4.19 1.09
C THR A 332 -25.85 4.35 0.30
N GLU A 333 -26.95 4.57 1.01
CA GLU A 333 -28.26 4.84 0.39
C GLU A 333 -28.21 6.08 -0.50
N ILE A 334 -27.49 7.12 -0.08
CA ILE A 334 -27.33 8.37 -0.83
C ILE A 334 -26.73 8.08 -2.21
N LEU A 335 -25.65 7.30 -2.26
CA LEU A 335 -24.98 6.97 -3.52
C LEU A 335 -25.84 6.02 -4.38
N ALA A 336 -26.56 5.07 -3.78
CA ALA A 336 -27.50 4.21 -4.50
C ALA A 336 -28.60 5.05 -5.19
N ARG A 337 -29.19 6.02 -4.50
CA ARG A 337 -30.20 6.92 -5.08
C ARG A 337 -29.62 7.84 -6.15
N GLN A 338 -28.37 8.28 -5.99
CA GLN A 338 -27.69 9.07 -7.01
C GLN A 338 -27.49 8.27 -8.29
N HIS A 339 -27.06 7.01 -8.18
CA HIS A 339 -26.95 6.12 -9.32
C HIS A 339 -28.31 5.91 -9.98
N LEU A 340 -29.35 5.60 -9.21
CA LEU A 340 -30.71 5.46 -9.74
C LEU A 340 -31.18 6.71 -10.49
N ALA A 341 -31.01 7.91 -9.90
CA ALA A 341 -31.44 9.17 -10.53
C ALA A 341 -30.73 9.45 -11.86
N THR A 342 -29.49 8.96 -12.01
CA THR A 342 -28.70 9.11 -13.24
C THR A 342 -29.04 8.03 -14.27
N ILE A 343 -29.29 6.80 -13.81
CA ILE A 343 -29.46 5.62 -14.67
C ILE A 343 -30.91 5.47 -15.14
N ALA A 344 -31.90 5.73 -14.28
CA ALA A 344 -33.31 5.45 -14.57
C ALA A 344 -33.83 6.11 -15.85
N PRO A 345 -33.56 7.40 -16.13
CA PRO A 345 -34.02 8.03 -17.38
C PRO A 345 -33.44 7.36 -18.63
N LEU A 346 -32.19 6.90 -18.57
CA LEU A 346 -31.51 6.22 -19.68
C LEU A 346 -32.01 4.78 -19.84
N ALA A 347 -32.22 4.08 -18.72
CA ALA A 347 -32.76 2.72 -18.69
C ALA A 347 -34.19 2.67 -19.27
N GLU A 348 -35.07 3.58 -18.84
CA GLU A 348 -36.46 3.66 -19.31
C GLU A 348 -36.54 3.92 -20.82
N GLN A 349 -35.74 4.85 -21.35
CA GLN A 349 -35.66 5.11 -22.80
C GLN A 349 -35.15 3.91 -23.60
N SER A 350 -34.37 3.03 -22.97
CA SER A 350 -33.80 1.83 -23.58
C SER A 350 -34.68 0.59 -23.42
N GLY A 351 -35.83 0.72 -22.74
CA GLY A 351 -36.75 -0.39 -22.46
C GLY A 351 -36.33 -1.28 -21.28
N LEU A 352 -35.42 -0.82 -20.43
CA LEU A 352 -34.95 -1.54 -19.24
C LEU A 352 -35.76 -1.14 -17.99
N ARG A 353 -36.15 -2.14 -17.21
CA ARG A 353 -36.84 -1.97 -15.92
C ARG A 353 -35.83 -1.96 -14.80
N ILE A 354 -35.72 -0.82 -14.12
CA ILE A 354 -34.79 -0.62 -13.00
C ILE A 354 -35.54 -0.41 -11.70
N ALA A 355 -35.02 -0.98 -10.62
CA ALA A 355 -35.54 -0.77 -9.26
C ALA A 355 -34.44 -0.38 -8.28
N ILE A 356 -34.85 0.09 -7.10
CA ILE A 356 -33.95 0.39 -6.00
C ILE A 356 -34.31 -0.46 -4.77
N LEU A 357 -33.30 -1.02 -4.12
CA LEU A 357 -33.46 -1.75 -2.86
C LEU A 357 -32.43 -1.31 -1.82
N THR A 358 -32.88 -0.52 -0.85
CA THR A 358 -32.06 -0.07 0.29
C THR A 358 -32.74 -0.42 1.62
N GLY A 359 -32.28 0.17 2.72
CA GLY A 359 -32.93 0.02 4.03
C GLY A 359 -34.19 0.86 4.22
N ARG A 360 -34.48 1.79 3.30
CA ARG A 360 -35.59 2.75 3.42
C ARG A 360 -36.91 2.23 2.87
N GLU A 361 -36.87 1.41 1.83
CA GLU A 361 -38.05 0.81 1.20
C GLU A 361 -38.74 -0.15 2.17
N LYS A 362 -40.02 0.10 2.46
CA LYS A 362 -40.83 -0.64 3.44
C LYS A 362 -42.20 -0.98 2.88
N GLY A 363 -42.83 -1.98 3.46
CA GLY A 363 -44.20 -2.36 3.12
C GLY A 363 -44.32 -2.84 1.67
N ARG A 364 -45.33 -2.32 0.95
CA ARG A 364 -45.70 -2.78 -0.38
C ARG A 364 -44.60 -2.60 -1.43
N GLU A 365 -43.93 -1.45 -1.46
CA GLU A 365 -42.86 -1.16 -2.44
C GLU A 365 -41.73 -2.19 -2.37
N ARG A 366 -41.35 -2.58 -1.15
CA ARG A 366 -40.33 -3.60 -0.94
C ARG A 366 -40.83 -4.97 -1.40
N THR A 367 -42.06 -5.33 -1.06
CA THR A 367 -42.64 -6.62 -1.48
C THR A 367 -42.72 -6.73 -3.00
N ASP A 368 -43.17 -5.67 -3.68
CA ASP A 368 -43.29 -5.63 -5.13
C ASP A 368 -41.89 -5.73 -5.79
N THR A 369 -40.88 -5.04 -5.23
CA THR A 369 -39.48 -5.14 -5.70
C THR A 369 -38.92 -6.56 -5.53
N LEU A 370 -39.15 -7.19 -4.37
CA LEU A 370 -38.66 -8.56 -4.13
C LEU A 370 -39.34 -9.58 -5.05
N ALA A 371 -40.65 -9.43 -5.28
CA ALA A 371 -41.38 -10.27 -6.22
C ALA A 371 -40.87 -10.07 -7.65
N GLY A 372 -40.68 -8.81 -8.06
CA GLY A 372 -40.14 -8.44 -9.37
C GLY A 372 -38.72 -8.95 -9.64
N LEU A 373 -37.88 -9.06 -8.60
CA LEU A 373 -36.56 -9.66 -8.73
C LEU A 373 -36.64 -11.18 -8.89
N ALA A 374 -37.48 -11.83 -8.10
CA ALA A 374 -37.61 -13.29 -8.08
C ALA A 374 -38.29 -13.84 -9.34
N ASN A 375 -39.17 -13.07 -10.00
CA ASN A 375 -39.86 -13.47 -11.22
C ASN A 375 -39.19 -12.96 -12.52
N GLY A 376 -38.11 -12.18 -12.42
CA GLY A 376 -37.40 -11.62 -13.59
C GLY A 376 -38.08 -10.40 -14.23
N GLU A 377 -39.02 -9.74 -13.54
CA GLU A 377 -39.62 -8.49 -14.00
C GLU A 377 -38.73 -7.24 -13.80
N ILE A 378 -37.70 -7.33 -12.97
CA ILE A 378 -36.72 -6.26 -12.80
C ILE A 378 -35.43 -6.68 -13.48
N ASP A 379 -34.97 -5.87 -14.44
CA ASP A 379 -33.78 -6.17 -15.24
C ASP A 379 -32.50 -5.73 -14.52
N ILE A 380 -32.55 -4.56 -13.87
CA ILE A 380 -31.44 -3.99 -13.10
C ILE A 380 -31.91 -3.57 -11.71
N VAL A 381 -31.15 -3.88 -10.67
CA VAL A 381 -31.37 -3.33 -9.33
C VAL A 381 -30.19 -2.50 -8.85
N VAL A 382 -30.48 -1.31 -8.32
CA VAL A 382 -29.49 -0.51 -7.59
C VAL A 382 -29.74 -0.67 -6.10
N GLY A 383 -28.73 -0.99 -5.32
CA GLY A 383 -28.95 -1.24 -3.90
C GLY A 383 -27.73 -1.08 -3.02
N THR A 384 -27.98 -1.20 -1.73
CA THR A 384 -26.92 -1.21 -0.70
C THR A 384 -26.72 -2.63 -0.19
N HIS A 385 -26.14 -2.76 1.00
CA HIS A 385 -26.06 -4.00 1.75
C HIS A 385 -27.41 -4.74 1.92
N ALA A 386 -28.54 -4.06 1.70
CA ALA A 386 -29.85 -4.69 1.65
C ALA A 386 -29.96 -5.84 0.63
N LEU A 387 -29.20 -5.80 -0.47
CA LEU A 387 -29.19 -6.85 -1.49
C LEU A 387 -28.66 -8.21 -0.98
N PHE A 388 -27.89 -8.22 0.11
CA PHE A 388 -27.34 -9.45 0.70
C PHE A 388 -28.33 -10.20 1.59
N GLN A 389 -29.44 -9.56 1.98
CA GLN A 389 -30.37 -10.17 2.93
C GLN A 389 -30.93 -11.48 2.35
N GLU A 390 -31.11 -12.50 3.19
CA GLU A 390 -31.59 -13.83 2.76
C GLU A 390 -32.91 -13.74 1.97
N THR A 391 -33.76 -12.77 2.30
CA THR A 391 -35.05 -12.53 1.64
C THR A 391 -34.96 -12.06 0.19
N VAL A 392 -33.79 -11.60 -0.27
CA VAL A 392 -33.58 -11.14 -1.65
C VAL A 392 -33.20 -12.34 -2.52
N THR A 393 -34.05 -12.68 -3.47
CA THR A 393 -33.84 -13.77 -4.44
C THR A 393 -33.95 -13.21 -5.85
N PHE A 394 -32.98 -13.54 -6.70
CA PHE A 394 -32.99 -13.20 -8.12
C PHE A 394 -33.50 -14.39 -8.93
N HIS A 395 -34.14 -14.12 -10.06
CA HIS A 395 -34.46 -15.13 -11.05
C HIS A 395 -33.19 -15.65 -11.74
N ASP A 396 -32.33 -14.75 -12.22
CA ASP A 396 -31.08 -15.09 -12.92
C ASP A 396 -30.06 -13.95 -12.82
N LEU A 397 -29.41 -13.77 -11.67
CA LEU A 397 -28.36 -12.75 -11.51
C LEU A 397 -27.08 -13.19 -12.22
N VAL A 398 -26.69 -12.48 -13.28
CA VAL A 398 -25.51 -12.82 -14.11
C VAL A 398 -24.37 -11.81 -14.03
N LEU A 399 -24.64 -10.55 -13.62
CA LEU A 399 -23.62 -9.51 -13.45
C LEU A 399 -23.82 -8.70 -12.18
N ALA A 400 -22.77 -8.61 -11.36
CA ALA A 400 -22.72 -7.75 -10.19
C ALA A 400 -21.67 -6.64 -10.38
N VAL A 401 -22.13 -5.38 -10.32
CA VAL A 401 -21.29 -4.20 -10.32
C VAL A 401 -21.14 -3.67 -8.89
N ILE A 402 -19.92 -3.39 -8.45
CA ILE A 402 -19.62 -2.89 -7.10
C ILE A 402 -18.94 -1.53 -7.20
N ASP A 403 -19.57 -0.48 -6.69
CA ASP A 403 -18.97 0.86 -6.63
C ASP A 403 -18.31 1.14 -5.27
N GLU A 404 -17.21 1.89 -5.28
CA GLU A 404 -16.40 2.23 -4.09
C GLU A 404 -16.02 1.01 -3.23
N GLN A 405 -15.36 0.04 -3.88
CA GLN A 405 -15.05 -1.28 -3.32
C GLN A 405 -14.40 -1.30 -1.93
N HIS A 406 -13.65 -0.27 -1.57
CA HIS A 406 -12.88 -0.21 -0.31
C HIS A 406 -13.79 -0.11 0.93
N ARG A 407 -15.07 0.18 0.76
CA ARG A 407 -16.06 0.22 1.85
C ARG A 407 -16.75 -1.13 2.10
N PHE A 408 -16.55 -2.12 1.24
CA PHE A 408 -17.16 -3.44 1.35
C PHE A 408 -16.15 -4.50 1.81
N GLY A 409 -16.50 -5.26 2.86
CA GLY A 409 -15.68 -6.35 3.36
C GLY A 409 -15.67 -7.56 2.41
N VAL A 410 -14.63 -8.40 2.50
CA VAL A 410 -14.47 -9.62 1.68
C VAL A 410 -15.71 -10.51 1.72
N HIS A 411 -16.29 -10.71 2.91
CA HIS A 411 -17.50 -11.52 3.11
C HIS A 411 -18.73 -10.99 2.36
N GLN A 412 -18.86 -9.67 2.20
CA GLN A 412 -19.99 -9.07 1.48
C GLN A 412 -19.89 -9.34 -0.02
N ARG A 413 -18.67 -9.29 -0.60
CA ARG A 413 -18.44 -9.63 -2.02
C ARG A 413 -18.72 -11.10 -2.33
N LEU A 414 -18.43 -11.99 -1.40
CA LEU A 414 -18.78 -13.41 -1.53
C LEU A 414 -20.30 -13.63 -1.44
N ALA A 415 -21.00 -12.84 -0.62
CA ALA A 415 -22.45 -12.95 -0.45
C ALA A 415 -23.25 -12.57 -1.70
N ILE A 416 -22.85 -11.56 -2.50
CA ILE A 416 -23.53 -11.29 -3.79
C ILE A 416 -23.27 -12.41 -4.79
N THR A 417 -22.07 -12.99 -4.76
CA THR A 417 -21.71 -14.11 -5.65
C THR A 417 -22.58 -15.33 -5.36
N ALA A 418 -23.02 -15.52 -4.10
CA ALA A 418 -23.93 -16.59 -3.71
C ALA A 418 -25.41 -16.34 -4.07
N LYS A 419 -25.77 -15.15 -4.57
CA LYS A 419 -27.16 -14.81 -4.97
C LYS A 419 -27.50 -15.20 -6.41
N GLY A 420 -26.50 -15.53 -7.22
CA GLY A 420 -26.65 -16.13 -8.54
C GLY A 420 -25.75 -17.35 -8.67
N ASP A 421 -25.77 -17.99 -9.83
CA ASP A 421 -24.82 -19.08 -10.13
C ASP A 421 -23.47 -18.48 -10.56
N ALA A 422 -22.76 -17.91 -9.58
CA ALA A 422 -21.45 -17.25 -9.74
C ALA A 422 -21.42 -16.12 -10.81
N PRO A 423 -22.19 -15.03 -10.63
CA PRO A 423 -22.27 -13.93 -11.59
C PRO A 423 -20.91 -13.29 -11.86
N ASP A 424 -20.73 -12.78 -13.08
CA ASP A 424 -19.62 -11.90 -13.46
C ASP A 424 -19.51 -10.70 -12.51
N MET A 425 -18.29 -10.22 -12.26
CA MET A 425 -18.05 -9.15 -11.31
C MET A 425 -17.26 -8.00 -11.93
N LEU A 426 -17.87 -6.82 -11.91
CA LEU A 426 -17.25 -5.56 -12.31
C LEU A 426 -17.11 -4.66 -11.08
N VAL A 427 -15.89 -4.33 -10.72
CA VAL A 427 -15.58 -3.50 -9.56
C VAL A 427 -15.17 -2.11 -10.03
N MET A 428 -15.67 -1.05 -9.41
CA MET A 428 -15.34 0.33 -9.75
C MET A 428 -14.62 1.03 -8.61
N THR A 429 -13.63 1.86 -8.95
CA THR A 429 -12.94 2.73 -7.99
C THR A 429 -12.77 4.14 -8.54
N ALA A 430 -13.07 5.14 -7.70
CA ALA A 430 -12.87 6.54 -8.05
C ALA A 430 -11.45 7.03 -7.74
N THR A 431 -10.74 6.37 -6.83
CA THR A 431 -9.32 6.59 -6.62
C THR A 431 -8.54 5.69 -7.57
N PRO A 432 -7.72 6.29 -8.46
CA PRO A 432 -6.77 5.50 -9.19
C PRO A 432 -5.86 4.75 -8.20
N ILE A 433 -5.77 3.44 -8.34
CA ILE A 433 -4.83 2.61 -7.62
C ILE A 433 -3.57 2.49 -8.52
N PRO A 434 -2.36 2.71 -7.97
CA PRO A 434 -1.12 2.52 -8.73
C PRO A 434 -1.07 1.12 -9.32
N ARG A 435 -0.57 0.99 -10.55
CA ARG A 435 -0.50 -0.31 -11.24
C ARG A 435 0.21 -1.35 -10.38
N THR A 436 1.30 -0.96 -9.71
CA THR A 436 2.05 -1.82 -8.79
C THR A 436 1.19 -2.34 -7.64
N LEU A 437 0.39 -1.48 -6.99
CA LEU A 437 -0.53 -1.88 -5.92
C LEU A 437 -1.67 -2.78 -6.41
N VAL A 438 -2.20 -2.54 -7.62
CA VAL A 438 -3.21 -3.46 -8.18
C VAL A 438 -2.63 -4.86 -8.39
N LEU A 439 -1.36 -4.96 -8.77
CA LEU A 439 -0.68 -6.24 -9.01
C LEU A 439 -0.25 -6.98 -7.74
N THR A 440 -0.09 -6.28 -6.62
CA THR A 440 0.39 -6.85 -5.36
C THR A 440 -0.71 -7.01 -4.30
N ALA A 441 -1.57 -6.01 -4.12
CA ALA A 441 -2.58 -5.93 -3.06
C ALA A 441 -3.97 -6.36 -3.51
N PHE A 442 -4.34 -5.98 -4.73
CA PHE A 442 -5.67 -6.25 -5.32
C PHE A 442 -5.61 -7.30 -6.43
N GLY A 443 -4.56 -8.13 -6.41
CA GLY A 443 -4.40 -9.20 -7.38
C GLY A 443 -5.70 -10.00 -7.59
N ASP A 444 -5.82 -10.59 -8.78
CA ASP A 444 -6.97 -11.36 -9.31
C ASP A 444 -8.03 -10.58 -10.10
N MET A 445 -7.85 -9.26 -10.35
CA MET A 445 -8.71 -8.47 -11.25
C MET A 445 -7.97 -8.05 -12.54
N ASP A 446 -8.56 -8.29 -13.70
CA ASP A 446 -8.17 -7.58 -14.93
C ASP A 446 -8.54 -6.09 -14.79
N VAL A 447 -7.79 -5.17 -15.41
CA VAL A 447 -7.93 -3.72 -15.13
C VAL A 447 -8.22 -2.95 -16.40
N SER A 448 -9.35 -2.27 -16.44
CA SER A 448 -9.66 -1.26 -17.46
C SER A 448 -9.48 0.14 -16.88
N LYS A 449 -8.79 1.02 -17.62
CA LYS A 449 -8.50 2.39 -17.19
C LYS A 449 -9.26 3.41 -18.02
N LEU A 450 -9.95 4.33 -17.34
CA LEU A 450 -10.52 5.54 -17.94
C LEU A 450 -9.56 6.70 -17.69
N THR A 451 -8.74 7.00 -18.69
CA THR A 451 -7.66 8.01 -18.62
C THR A 451 -8.16 9.42 -18.91
N GLU A 452 -9.30 9.55 -19.60
CA GLU A 452 -9.81 10.83 -20.08
C GLU A 452 -11.02 11.30 -19.25
N LYS A 453 -11.17 12.62 -19.13
CA LYS A 453 -12.40 13.23 -18.60
C LYS A 453 -13.35 13.53 -19.78
N PRO A 454 -14.68 13.42 -19.60
CA PRO A 454 -15.65 13.82 -20.61
C PRO A 454 -15.46 15.28 -21.06
N ALA A 455 -15.83 15.59 -22.31
CA ALA A 455 -15.68 16.93 -22.89
C ALA A 455 -16.43 18.01 -22.07
N GLY A 456 -15.84 19.20 -21.96
CA GLY A 456 -16.46 20.37 -21.32
C GLY A 456 -15.98 20.71 -19.91
N ARG A 457 -15.17 19.86 -19.25
CA ARG A 457 -14.59 20.19 -17.93
C ARG A 457 -13.35 21.07 -18.03
N GLN A 458 -13.33 22.16 -17.27
CA GLN A 458 -12.14 23.00 -17.09
C GLN A 458 -11.24 22.49 -15.95
N PRO A 459 -9.91 22.68 -16.04
CA PRO A 459 -8.99 22.40 -14.94
C PRO A 459 -9.33 23.17 -13.65
N ILE A 460 -9.13 22.53 -12.50
CA ILE A 460 -9.34 23.10 -11.17
C ILE A 460 -8.06 23.81 -10.72
N ARG A 461 -8.12 25.13 -10.58
CA ARG A 461 -6.99 25.92 -10.07
C ARG A 461 -6.74 25.59 -8.60
N THR A 462 -5.69 24.82 -8.33
CA THR A 462 -5.29 24.41 -6.97
C THR A 462 -4.22 25.35 -6.41
N VAL A 463 -4.43 25.89 -5.21
CA VAL A 463 -3.50 26.78 -4.51
C VAL A 463 -3.30 26.36 -3.06
N THR A 464 -2.10 26.55 -2.55
CA THR A 464 -1.74 26.30 -1.14
C THR A 464 -1.61 27.62 -0.40
N LEU A 465 -2.16 27.72 0.81
CA LEU A 465 -2.17 28.95 1.59
C LEU A 465 -1.92 28.66 3.09
N PRO A 466 -1.01 29.39 3.77
CA PRO A 466 -0.89 29.30 5.22
C PRO A 466 -2.17 29.73 5.94
N LEU A 467 -2.52 29.09 7.05
CA LEU A 467 -3.68 29.42 7.88
C LEU A 467 -3.65 30.86 8.43
N GLU A 468 -2.48 31.47 8.56
CA GLU A 468 -2.30 32.87 8.96
C GLU A 468 -2.97 33.84 7.98
N ARG A 469 -3.20 33.41 6.73
CA ARG A 469 -3.88 34.21 5.68
C ARG A 469 -5.36 33.86 5.53
N LEU A 470 -5.95 33.20 6.54
CA LEU A 470 -7.36 32.81 6.52
C LEU A 470 -8.30 34.00 6.32
N ASP A 471 -8.03 35.14 6.96
CA ASP A 471 -8.90 36.33 6.87
C ASP A 471 -8.94 36.90 5.44
N GLU A 472 -7.82 36.84 4.71
CA GLU A 472 -7.75 37.23 3.30
C GLU A 472 -8.64 36.31 2.44
N LEU A 473 -8.59 35.00 2.70
CA LEU A 473 -9.43 34.02 2.01
C LEU A 473 -10.91 34.26 2.30
N VAL A 474 -11.28 34.49 3.56
CA VAL A 474 -12.67 34.77 3.97
C VAL A 474 -13.18 36.04 3.29
N GLY A 475 -12.34 37.07 3.13
CA GLY A 475 -12.65 38.26 2.34
C GLY A 475 -13.03 37.91 0.90
N ARG A 476 -12.20 37.13 0.20
CA ARG A 476 -12.49 36.69 -1.18
C ARG A 476 -13.72 35.80 -1.30
N MET A 477 -13.99 34.99 -0.29
CA MET A 477 -15.20 34.14 -0.26
C MET A 477 -16.48 34.96 -0.17
N ARG A 478 -16.45 36.11 0.51
CA ARG A 478 -17.59 37.02 0.56
C ARG A 478 -17.98 37.49 -0.83
N ASP A 479 -17.00 37.87 -1.64
CA ASP A 479 -17.20 38.30 -3.02
C ASP A 479 -17.73 37.13 -3.87
N ALA A 480 -17.13 35.94 -3.76
CA ALA A 480 -17.58 34.76 -4.50
C ALA A 480 -19.03 34.34 -4.16
N VAL A 481 -19.42 34.41 -2.88
CA VAL A 481 -20.81 34.13 -2.46
C VAL A 481 -21.76 35.22 -2.94
N ALA A 482 -21.32 36.48 -3.00
CA ALA A 482 -22.12 37.57 -3.57
C ALA A 482 -22.35 37.36 -5.09
N ASP A 483 -21.35 36.84 -5.79
CA ASP A 483 -21.44 36.42 -7.21
C ASP A 483 -22.24 35.11 -7.41
N GLY A 484 -22.85 34.58 -6.34
CA GLY A 484 -23.70 33.40 -6.38
C GLY A 484 -22.95 32.07 -6.46
N GLN A 485 -21.65 32.05 -6.21
CA GLN A 485 -20.87 30.80 -6.17
C GLN A 485 -21.20 29.99 -4.90
N LYS A 486 -21.02 28.67 -5.01
CA LYS A 486 -21.15 27.74 -3.90
C LYS A 486 -19.78 27.20 -3.50
N ILE A 487 -19.56 27.12 -2.19
CA ILE A 487 -18.27 26.80 -1.55
C ILE A 487 -18.42 25.58 -0.64
N TYR A 488 -17.58 24.56 -0.87
CA TYR A 488 -17.34 23.51 0.11
C TYR A 488 -16.20 23.93 1.03
N TRP A 489 -16.40 23.79 2.34
CA TRP A 489 -15.39 24.07 3.35
C TRP A 489 -15.18 22.86 4.24
N ILE A 490 -14.04 22.20 4.13
CA ILE A 490 -13.74 20.92 4.78
C ILE A 490 -12.81 21.15 5.97
N CYS A 491 -13.27 20.74 7.15
CA CYS A 491 -12.47 20.71 8.38
C CYS A 491 -12.00 19.26 8.65
N PRO A 492 -10.72 19.05 9.01
CA PRO A 492 -10.16 17.74 9.32
C PRO A 492 -10.81 17.12 10.56
N LEU A 493 -10.74 15.79 10.65
CA LEU A 493 -10.95 15.07 11.90
C LEU A 493 -9.62 15.08 12.67
N VAL A 494 -9.61 15.52 13.94
CA VAL A 494 -8.44 15.41 14.81
C VAL A 494 -8.51 14.08 15.56
N GLU A 495 -7.42 13.32 15.55
CA GLU A 495 -7.38 11.93 16.05
C GLU A 495 -7.42 11.80 17.59
N GLU A 496 -7.35 12.88 18.35
CA GLU A 496 -7.05 12.78 19.79
C GLU A 496 -8.25 12.62 20.75
N SER A 497 -9.51 12.74 20.30
CA SER A 497 -10.70 12.25 21.05
C SER A 497 -12.02 12.59 20.38
N GLU A 498 -13.01 11.70 20.51
CA GLU A 498 -14.41 11.84 20.06
C GLU A 498 -15.07 13.18 20.45
N GLU A 499 -14.67 13.80 21.57
CA GLU A 499 -15.23 15.07 22.05
C GLU A 499 -14.58 16.32 21.41
N ILE A 500 -13.29 16.27 21.09
CA ILE A 500 -12.54 17.37 20.43
C ILE A 500 -12.87 17.42 18.92
N LYS A 501 -13.32 16.29 18.33
CA LYS A 501 -13.69 16.13 16.91
C LYS A 501 -14.84 17.03 16.44
N LEU A 502 -15.80 17.36 17.31
CA LEU A 502 -16.97 18.19 16.98
C LEU A 502 -16.66 19.68 16.97
N MET A 503 -15.77 20.11 17.87
CA MET A 503 -15.46 21.52 18.08
C MET A 503 -14.95 22.18 16.80
N SER A 504 -14.09 21.54 15.99
CA SER A 504 -13.51 22.21 14.81
C SER A 504 -14.52 22.64 13.72
N ALA A 505 -15.52 21.82 13.36
CA ALA A 505 -16.48 22.17 12.31
C ALA A 505 -17.59 23.09 12.85
N GLU A 506 -18.06 22.85 14.08
CA GLU A 506 -19.04 23.70 14.77
C GLU A 506 -18.44 25.07 15.12
N ASP A 507 -17.20 25.14 15.59
CA ASP A 507 -16.47 26.38 15.87
C ASP A 507 -16.23 27.15 14.57
N ARG A 508 -15.83 26.47 13.49
CA ARG A 508 -15.70 27.11 12.18
C ARG A 508 -17.04 27.69 11.74
N PHE A 509 -18.13 26.92 11.88
CA PHE A 509 -19.47 27.40 11.56
C PHE A 509 -19.86 28.60 12.40
N ALA A 510 -19.67 28.55 13.71
CA ALA A 510 -19.93 29.65 14.62
C ALA A 510 -19.07 30.89 14.29
N SER A 511 -17.82 30.71 13.86
CA SER A 511 -16.93 31.82 13.48
C SER A 511 -17.35 32.50 12.17
N LEU A 512 -17.87 31.75 11.20
CA LEU A 512 -18.25 32.26 9.88
C LEU A 512 -19.73 32.71 9.82
N LYS A 513 -20.60 32.19 10.70
CA LYS A 513 -22.03 32.54 10.76
C LYS A 513 -22.28 34.05 10.88
N PRO A 514 -21.56 34.83 11.72
CA PRO A 514 -21.72 36.29 11.77
C PRO A 514 -21.38 37.00 10.46
N LEU A 515 -20.53 36.41 9.61
CA LEU A 515 -20.05 37.02 8.38
C LEU A 515 -20.94 36.67 7.16
N PHE A 516 -21.52 35.47 7.15
CA PHE A 516 -22.28 34.93 6.00
C PHE A 516 -23.78 34.74 6.28
N GLY A 517 -24.23 34.92 7.53
CA GLY A 517 -25.65 34.85 7.91
C GLY A 517 -26.26 33.48 7.61
N ASP A 518 -27.43 33.45 6.99
CA ASP A 518 -28.13 32.20 6.65
C ASP A 518 -27.63 31.50 5.37
N ARG A 519 -26.59 32.06 4.74
CA ARG A 519 -25.97 31.45 3.56
C ARG A 519 -24.97 30.34 3.90
N ILE A 520 -24.84 29.93 5.15
CA ILE A 520 -23.92 28.88 5.59
C ILE A 520 -24.68 27.70 6.21
N GLY A 521 -24.33 26.50 5.78
CA GLY A 521 -24.81 25.22 6.32
C GLY A 521 -23.68 24.44 6.98
N LEU A 522 -24.05 23.46 7.82
CA LEU A 522 -23.13 22.58 8.53
C LEU A 522 -23.52 21.11 8.30
N VAL A 523 -22.55 20.25 8.02
CA VAL A 523 -22.74 18.79 7.92
C VAL A 523 -21.62 18.03 8.61
N HIS A 524 -21.95 17.20 9.61
CA HIS A 524 -20.97 16.33 10.27
C HIS A 524 -21.55 14.96 10.66
N GLY A 525 -20.67 14.02 10.99
CA GLY A 525 -21.01 12.60 11.19
C GLY A 525 -22.09 12.32 12.23
N ARG A 526 -22.18 13.14 13.29
CA ARG A 526 -23.15 12.97 14.39
C ARG A 526 -24.55 13.53 14.13
N MET A 527 -24.76 14.30 13.05
CA MET A 527 -26.11 14.75 12.69
C MET A 527 -27.01 13.56 12.33
N LYS A 528 -28.30 13.67 12.66
CA LYS A 528 -29.30 12.67 12.26
C LYS A 528 -29.41 12.66 10.74
N GLY A 529 -29.81 11.51 10.17
CA GLY A 529 -29.92 11.37 8.70
C GLY A 529 -30.81 12.44 8.06
N ALA A 530 -31.96 12.73 8.66
CA ALA A 530 -32.88 13.76 8.17
C ALA A 530 -32.23 15.17 8.16
N ASP A 531 -31.53 15.55 9.23
CA ASP A 531 -30.89 16.86 9.34
C ASP A 531 -29.74 17.02 8.32
N LYS A 532 -29.00 15.93 8.05
CA LYS A 532 -27.97 15.92 6.99
C LYS A 532 -28.62 16.11 5.62
N ASP A 533 -29.68 15.34 5.34
CA ASP A 533 -30.38 15.40 4.06
C ASP A 533 -30.93 16.81 3.82
N GLU A 534 -31.52 17.44 4.84
CA GLU A 534 -32.02 18.83 4.78
C GLU A 534 -30.90 19.83 4.50
N ALA A 535 -29.79 19.79 5.24
CA ALA A 535 -28.66 20.68 5.05
C ALA A 535 -28.03 20.53 3.64
N MET A 536 -27.94 19.28 3.15
CA MET A 536 -27.48 19.01 1.77
C MET A 536 -28.48 19.51 0.73
N HIS A 537 -29.79 19.37 0.98
CA HIS A 537 -30.83 19.88 0.10
C HIS A 537 -30.78 21.40 0.00
N ALA A 538 -30.66 22.11 1.13
CA ALA A 538 -30.54 23.56 1.18
C ALA A 538 -29.32 24.05 0.37
N PHE A 539 -28.19 23.36 0.49
CA PHE A 539 -26.98 23.67 -0.27
C PHE A 539 -27.15 23.41 -1.78
N LYS A 540 -27.79 22.29 -2.15
CA LYS A 540 -28.09 21.96 -3.54
C LYS A 540 -29.07 22.96 -4.17
N ALA A 541 -30.11 23.35 -3.44
CA ALA A 541 -31.09 24.36 -3.86
C ALA A 541 -30.49 25.78 -3.91
N GLY A 542 -29.35 26.02 -3.25
CA GLY A 542 -28.69 27.32 -3.21
C GLY A 542 -29.27 28.28 -2.16
N GLU A 543 -30.03 27.75 -1.21
CA GLU A 543 -30.48 28.44 0.01
C GLU A 543 -29.26 28.72 0.90
N THR A 544 -28.40 27.72 1.08
CA THR A 544 -27.04 27.92 1.58
C THR A 544 -26.04 27.94 0.42
N ARG A 545 -24.99 28.74 0.58
CA ARG A 545 -23.91 28.95 -0.41
C ARG A 545 -22.56 28.47 0.09
N ILE A 546 -22.39 28.32 1.40
CA ILE A 546 -21.21 27.71 2.00
C ILE A 546 -21.67 26.48 2.78
N LEU A 547 -21.03 25.35 2.55
CA LEU A 547 -21.25 24.14 3.34
C LEU A 547 -19.98 23.80 4.10
N ILE A 548 -20.01 24.00 5.41
CA ILE A 548 -18.96 23.53 6.31
C ILE A 548 -19.20 22.06 6.60
N ALA A 549 -18.17 21.25 6.44
CA ALA A 549 -18.28 19.85 6.76
C ALA A 549 -17.00 19.19 7.22
N THR A 550 -17.19 18.06 7.87
CA THR A 550 -16.10 17.09 8.12
C THR A 550 -15.91 16.20 6.90
N THR A 551 -14.93 15.30 6.94
CA THR A 551 -14.62 14.31 5.88
C THR A 551 -15.78 13.37 5.53
N VAL A 552 -16.91 13.45 6.22
CA VAL A 552 -18.16 12.73 5.93
C VAL A 552 -18.72 13.06 4.53
N ILE A 553 -18.35 14.20 3.92
CA ILE A 553 -18.67 14.53 2.52
C ILE A 553 -17.91 13.66 1.49
N GLU A 554 -16.97 12.80 1.93
CA GLU A 554 -16.30 11.83 1.05
C GLU A 554 -17.30 10.96 0.25
N VAL A 555 -18.57 10.81 0.67
CA VAL A 555 -19.56 9.98 -0.04
C VAL A 555 -20.82 10.76 -0.45
N GLY A 556 -20.95 11.01 -1.76
CA GLY A 556 -22.23 10.83 -2.45
C GLY A 556 -23.13 12.04 -2.74
N VAL A 557 -22.70 13.29 -2.61
CA VAL A 557 -23.51 14.42 -3.12
C VAL A 557 -22.77 15.16 -4.23
N ASP A 558 -23.42 15.21 -5.39
CA ASP A 558 -22.98 15.95 -6.57
C ASP A 558 -23.75 17.28 -6.64
N VAL A 559 -23.03 18.39 -6.55
CA VAL A 559 -23.55 19.76 -6.68
C VAL A 559 -22.78 20.42 -7.83
N PRO A 560 -23.29 20.32 -9.07
CA PRO A 560 -22.54 20.73 -10.26
C PRO A 560 -22.13 22.21 -10.31
N ASP A 561 -22.87 23.07 -9.62
CA ASP A 561 -22.63 24.52 -9.55
C ASP A 561 -21.71 24.94 -8.37
N ALA A 562 -21.20 23.99 -7.59
CA ALA A 562 -20.14 24.23 -6.61
C ALA A 562 -18.78 24.42 -7.32
N THR A 563 -18.14 25.57 -7.06
CA THR A 563 -16.96 26.05 -7.82
C THR A 563 -15.74 26.26 -6.93
N ILE A 564 -15.90 26.33 -5.61
CA ILE A 564 -14.77 26.52 -4.68
C ILE A 564 -14.75 25.38 -3.66
N MET A 565 -13.58 24.75 -3.51
CA MET A 565 -13.28 23.76 -2.47
C MET A 565 -12.21 24.33 -1.55
N VAL A 566 -12.45 24.36 -0.24
CA VAL A 566 -11.47 24.79 0.77
C VAL A 566 -11.27 23.67 1.77
N ILE A 567 -10.00 23.32 2.02
CA ILE A 567 -9.61 22.22 2.89
C ILE A 567 -8.68 22.79 3.96
N GLU A 568 -9.14 22.84 5.21
CA GLU A 568 -8.32 23.20 6.37
C GLU A 568 -7.37 22.08 6.75
N HIS A 569 -6.18 22.46 7.23
CA HIS A 569 -5.13 21.51 7.64
C HIS A 569 -4.86 20.42 6.58
N ALA A 570 -4.73 20.83 5.33
CA ALA A 570 -4.49 19.93 4.21
C ALA A 570 -3.24 19.05 4.40
N GLU A 571 -2.27 19.47 5.22
CA GLU A 571 -1.09 18.69 5.59
C GLU A 571 -1.41 17.36 6.30
N ARG A 572 -2.59 17.28 6.93
CA ARG A 572 -3.03 16.09 7.70
C ARG A 572 -3.72 15.03 6.85
N PHE A 573 -4.16 15.39 5.65
CA PHE A 573 -4.85 14.47 4.75
C PHE A 573 -3.86 13.68 3.90
N GLY A 574 -4.23 12.46 3.51
CA GLY A 574 -3.52 11.72 2.46
C GLY A 574 -3.77 12.30 1.06
N LEU A 575 -2.89 12.05 0.09
CA LEU A 575 -3.05 12.57 -1.28
C LEU A 575 -4.36 12.10 -1.92
N ALA A 576 -4.70 10.82 -1.76
CA ALA A 576 -5.93 10.27 -2.30
C ALA A 576 -7.19 10.99 -1.79
N GLN A 577 -7.21 11.35 -0.50
CA GLN A 577 -8.34 12.08 0.12
C GLN A 577 -8.41 13.51 -0.40
N LEU A 578 -7.28 14.21 -0.47
CA LEU A 578 -7.22 15.56 -1.05
C LEU A 578 -7.70 15.57 -2.50
N HIS A 579 -7.34 14.55 -3.28
CA HIS A 579 -7.80 14.38 -4.67
C HIS A 579 -9.30 14.13 -4.77
N GLN A 580 -9.86 13.24 -3.94
CA GLN A 580 -11.30 13.00 -3.88
C GLN A 580 -12.07 14.27 -3.50
N LEU A 581 -11.61 15.01 -2.49
CA LEU A 581 -12.22 16.28 -2.07
C LEU A 581 -12.14 17.32 -3.20
N ARG A 582 -10.97 17.50 -3.83
CA ARG A 582 -10.82 18.39 -5.00
C ARG A 582 -11.80 18.03 -6.12
N GLY A 583 -12.00 16.74 -6.40
CA GLY A 583 -12.94 16.26 -7.43
C GLY A 583 -14.43 16.48 -7.14
N ARG A 584 -14.79 17.06 -5.99
CA ARG A 584 -16.17 17.49 -5.67
C ARG A 584 -16.55 18.81 -6.32
N VAL A 585 -15.59 19.59 -6.82
CA VAL A 585 -15.81 20.81 -7.62
C VAL A 585 -15.34 20.61 -9.07
N GLY A 586 -15.60 21.56 -9.97
CA GLY A 586 -15.19 21.45 -11.37
C GLY A 586 -16.07 20.53 -12.21
N ARG A 587 -17.36 20.41 -11.86
CA ARG A 587 -18.31 19.53 -12.54
C ARG A 587 -19.16 20.24 -13.60
N GLY A 588 -19.30 21.55 -13.54
CA GLY A 588 -19.93 22.38 -14.57
C GLY A 588 -18.92 23.11 -15.46
N GLU A 589 -19.42 24.04 -16.28
CA GLU A 589 -18.62 24.83 -17.22
C GLU A 589 -17.84 25.98 -16.55
N LYS A 590 -18.17 26.31 -15.30
CA LYS A 590 -17.54 27.40 -14.55
C LYS A 590 -16.14 27.03 -14.08
N SER A 591 -15.21 27.97 -14.17
CA SER A 591 -13.86 27.84 -13.60
C SER A 591 -13.95 27.53 -12.10
N SER A 592 -13.29 26.46 -11.67
CA SER A 592 -13.31 26.00 -10.27
C SER A 592 -11.94 26.13 -9.62
N SER A 593 -11.92 26.28 -8.30
CA SER A 593 -10.69 26.41 -7.51
C SER A 593 -10.69 25.53 -6.27
N CYS A 594 -9.49 25.09 -5.89
CA CYS A 594 -9.26 24.31 -4.67
C CYS A 594 -8.17 24.99 -3.83
N VAL A 595 -8.51 25.35 -2.60
CA VAL A 595 -7.62 26.03 -1.65
C VAL A 595 -7.24 25.05 -0.55
N LEU A 596 -5.95 24.75 -0.48
CA LEU A 596 -5.35 23.86 0.53
C LEU A 596 -4.73 24.74 1.63
N LEU A 597 -5.44 24.89 2.74
CA LEU A 597 -4.97 25.62 3.90
C LEU A 597 -4.07 24.74 4.75
N TYR A 598 -2.92 25.24 5.18
CA TYR A 598 -1.97 24.46 6.00
C TYR A 598 -1.41 25.25 7.18
N LYS A 599 -0.92 24.55 8.19
CA LYS A 599 -0.22 25.15 9.34
C LYS A 599 1.30 25.06 9.18
N ASP A 600 2.00 26.18 9.30
CA ASP A 600 3.47 26.20 9.30
C ASP A 600 4.07 25.83 10.68
N PRO A 601 5.27 25.21 10.73
CA PRO A 601 6.10 24.77 9.61
C PRO A 601 5.70 23.39 9.05
N LEU A 602 5.80 23.21 7.73
CA LEU A 602 5.59 21.92 7.08
C LEU A 602 6.83 21.01 7.15
N GLY A 603 6.62 19.72 7.44
CA GLY A 603 7.63 18.69 7.22
C GLY A 603 7.83 18.36 5.73
N GLU A 604 8.94 17.72 5.38
CA GLU A 604 9.30 17.41 3.98
C GLU A 604 8.21 16.62 3.24
N THR A 605 7.66 15.58 3.86
CA THR A 605 6.57 14.76 3.31
C THR A 605 5.29 15.58 3.07
N ALA A 606 4.94 16.47 3.99
CA ALA A 606 3.75 17.30 3.87
C ALA A 606 3.92 18.36 2.78
N THR A 607 5.11 18.95 2.66
CA THR A 607 5.47 19.86 1.56
C THR A 607 5.34 19.16 0.22
N ARG A 608 5.94 17.97 0.07
CA ARG A 608 5.87 17.20 -1.19
C ARG A 608 4.43 16.85 -1.54
N ARG A 609 3.62 16.43 -0.57
CA ARG A 609 2.19 16.14 -0.72
C ARG A 609 1.40 17.33 -1.29
N LEU A 610 1.52 18.50 -0.66
CA LEU A 610 0.80 19.70 -1.11
C LEU A 610 1.29 20.18 -2.48
N SER A 611 2.58 20.05 -2.78
CA SER A 611 3.14 20.35 -4.10
C SER A 611 2.56 19.45 -5.19
N VAL A 612 2.48 18.12 -4.96
CA VAL A 612 1.89 17.19 -5.93
C VAL A 612 0.45 17.56 -6.27
N MET A 613 -0.36 17.91 -5.27
CA MET A 613 -1.75 18.35 -5.48
C MET A 613 -1.86 19.64 -6.32
N ARG A 614 -0.86 20.52 -6.26
CA ARG A 614 -0.81 21.76 -7.04
C ARG A 614 -0.29 21.53 -8.46
N GLU A 615 0.64 20.60 -8.65
CA GLU A 615 1.31 20.35 -9.93
C GLU A 615 0.48 19.53 -10.92
N THR A 616 -0.43 18.68 -10.44
CA THR A 616 -1.16 17.77 -11.31
C THR A 616 -2.61 17.54 -10.88
N GLU A 617 -3.47 17.34 -11.88
CA GLU A 617 -4.85 16.86 -11.71
C GLU A 617 -5.02 15.39 -12.04
N ASP A 618 -3.97 14.75 -12.54
CA ASP A 618 -4.01 13.35 -12.95
C ASP A 618 -4.03 12.46 -11.70
N GLY A 619 -5.20 11.86 -11.45
CA GLY A 619 -5.40 10.97 -10.32
C GLY A 619 -4.46 9.76 -10.33
N PHE A 620 -4.01 9.28 -11.50
CA PHE A 620 -3.04 8.17 -11.58
C PHE A 620 -1.67 8.61 -11.09
N ARG A 621 -1.18 9.77 -11.54
CA ARG A 621 0.08 10.35 -11.06
C ARG A 621 0.03 10.65 -9.57
N ILE A 622 -1.10 11.17 -9.07
CA ILE A 622 -1.29 11.44 -7.64
C ILE A 622 -1.23 10.15 -6.83
N ALA A 623 -1.85 9.08 -7.31
CA ALA A 623 -1.81 7.79 -6.63
C ALA A 623 -0.40 7.20 -6.58
N GLU A 624 0.37 7.33 -7.66
CA GLU A 624 1.78 6.90 -7.69
C GLU A 624 2.64 7.69 -6.70
N GLU A 625 2.45 9.01 -6.61
CA GLU A 625 3.15 9.82 -5.61
C GLU A 625 2.66 9.52 -4.17
N ASP A 626 1.38 9.17 -3.96
CA ASP A 626 0.87 8.75 -2.64
C ASP A 626 1.53 7.45 -2.18
N LEU A 627 1.74 6.50 -3.10
CA LEU A 627 2.48 5.27 -2.84
C LEU A 627 3.91 5.57 -2.39
N LYS A 628 4.63 6.42 -3.14
CA LYS A 628 6.01 6.83 -2.81
C LYS A 628 6.11 7.57 -1.47
N LEU A 629 5.09 8.36 -1.12
CA LEU A 629 5.12 9.17 0.11
C LEU A 629 4.75 8.39 1.37
N ARG A 630 3.95 7.31 1.25
CA ARG A 630 3.51 6.49 2.39
C ARG A 630 4.50 5.38 2.73
N GLY A 631 5.25 4.88 1.75
CA GLY A 631 6.04 3.67 1.90
C GLY A 631 5.18 2.41 2.12
N GLU A 632 5.78 1.24 2.01
CA GLU A 632 5.12 -0.06 1.88
C GLU A 632 4.27 -0.50 3.09
N GLY A 633 4.53 0.05 4.28
CA GLY A 633 4.02 -0.46 5.55
C GLY A 633 2.55 -0.18 5.87
N GLU A 634 1.94 0.86 5.30
CA GLU A 634 0.57 1.28 5.66
C GLU A 634 -0.52 0.85 4.66
N LEU A 635 -0.18 0.67 3.38
CA LEU A 635 -1.16 0.56 2.29
C LEU A 635 -1.90 -0.78 2.23
N LEU A 636 -1.28 -1.85 2.73
CA LEU A 636 -1.91 -3.18 2.74
C LEU A 636 -2.80 -3.40 3.96
N GLY A 637 -2.87 -2.44 4.90
CA GLY A 637 -3.52 -2.68 6.18
C GLY A 637 -2.85 -3.83 6.93
N THR A 638 -1.55 -4.08 6.77
CA THR A 638 -0.79 -5.17 7.43
C THR A 638 -1.04 -5.30 8.94
N ARG A 639 -1.45 -4.23 9.63
CA ARG A 639 -1.88 -4.28 11.05
C ARG A 639 -3.36 -4.57 11.31
N GLN A 640 -4.24 -4.47 10.31
CA GLN A 640 -5.70 -4.62 10.44
C GLN A 640 -6.32 -5.69 9.50
N SER A 641 -5.70 -6.00 8.36
CA SER A 641 -6.19 -6.90 7.30
C SER A 641 -5.48 -8.26 7.26
N GLY A 642 -4.42 -8.45 8.06
CA GLY A 642 -3.72 -9.73 8.17
C GLY A 642 -2.99 -10.21 6.91
N THR A 643 -2.71 -9.33 5.94
CA THR A 643 -1.86 -9.69 4.78
C THR A 643 -0.44 -9.15 5.00
N PRO A 644 0.61 -9.98 5.06
CA PRO A 644 1.98 -9.50 5.25
C PRO A 644 2.50 -8.69 4.07
N GLY A 645 3.34 -7.70 4.37
CA GLY A 645 4.17 -7.02 3.37
C GLY A 645 5.22 -7.96 2.76
N PHE A 646 5.95 -7.47 1.77
CA PHE A 646 7.10 -8.19 1.22
C PHE A 646 8.23 -8.28 2.27
N GLN A 647 8.88 -9.43 2.35
CA GLN A 647 9.98 -9.71 3.27
C GLN A 647 11.31 -9.12 2.76
N VAL A 648 11.47 -9.03 1.44
CA VAL A 648 12.71 -8.62 0.76
C VAL A 648 12.45 -7.52 -0.26
N ALA A 649 11.37 -7.66 -1.04
CA ALA A 649 11.15 -6.84 -2.22
C ALA A 649 10.56 -5.46 -1.87
N HIS A 650 11.32 -4.41 -2.17
CA HIS A 650 10.79 -3.05 -2.11
C HIS A 650 10.12 -2.65 -3.45
N ILE A 651 8.83 -2.35 -3.46
CA ILE A 651 8.06 -1.94 -4.65
C ILE A 651 8.69 -0.71 -5.31
N GLU A 652 9.15 0.26 -4.52
CA GLU A 652 9.72 1.52 -5.03
C GLU A 652 11.01 1.29 -5.82
N ALA A 653 11.87 0.39 -5.35
CA ALA A 653 13.15 0.08 -5.98
C ALA A 653 13.05 -1.02 -7.06
N HIS A 654 12.02 -1.86 -6.99
CA HIS A 654 11.92 -3.11 -7.77
C HIS A 654 10.68 -3.21 -8.66
N ALA A 655 10.01 -2.10 -8.96
CA ALA A 655 8.82 -2.10 -9.83
C ALA A 655 9.07 -2.81 -11.19
N ASP A 656 10.28 -2.67 -11.75
CA ASP A 656 10.66 -3.34 -13.00
C ASP A 656 10.72 -4.88 -12.87
N LEU A 657 11.09 -5.38 -11.68
CA LEU A 657 11.14 -6.82 -11.39
C LEU A 657 9.75 -7.42 -11.21
N LEU A 658 8.82 -6.66 -10.63
CA LEU A 658 7.43 -7.10 -10.45
C LEU A 658 6.74 -7.34 -11.80
N GLU A 659 6.91 -6.45 -12.76
CA GLU A 659 6.36 -6.64 -14.11
C GLU A 659 6.95 -7.88 -14.79
N ALA A 660 8.26 -8.06 -14.72
CA ALA A 660 8.93 -9.25 -15.26
C ALA A 660 8.47 -10.55 -14.58
N ALA A 661 8.30 -10.55 -13.25
CA ALA A 661 7.83 -11.70 -12.49
C ALA A 661 6.38 -12.09 -12.86
N ARG A 662 5.52 -11.09 -13.11
CA ARG A 662 4.15 -11.31 -13.57
C ARG A 662 4.10 -11.97 -14.94
N ASP A 663 4.88 -11.46 -15.89
CA ASP A 663 4.88 -11.99 -17.26
C ASP A 663 5.45 -13.41 -17.30
N ASP A 664 6.49 -13.68 -16.50
CA ASP A 664 7.05 -15.02 -16.35
C ASP A 664 6.05 -15.99 -15.71
N ALA A 665 5.38 -15.60 -14.62
CA ALA A 665 4.34 -16.42 -13.99
C ALA A 665 3.22 -16.80 -14.98
N ARG A 666 2.78 -15.85 -15.82
CA ARG A 666 1.80 -16.11 -16.89
C ARG A 666 2.32 -17.10 -17.93
N LEU A 667 3.56 -16.91 -18.38
CA LEU A 667 4.18 -17.78 -19.37
C LEU A 667 4.33 -19.21 -18.84
N ILE A 668 4.82 -19.37 -17.61
CA ILE A 668 4.97 -20.67 -16.96
C ILE A 668 3.64 -21.39 -16.90
N LEU A 669 2.60 -20.75 -16.34
CA LEU A 669 1.31 -21.41 -16.16
C LEU A 669 0.56 -21.67 -17.47
N SER A 670 0.85 -20.92 -18.55
CA SER A 670 0.33 -21.25 -19.89
C SER A 670 0.92 -22.55 -20.45
N ARG A 671 2.15 -22.90 -20.07
CA ARG A 671 2.90 -24.07 -20.58
C ARG A 671 2.86 -25.26 -19.64
N ASP A 672 2.87 -24.99 -18.34
CA ASP A 672 2.91 -25.95 -17.25
C ASP A 672 1.92 -25.53 -16.14
N PRO A 673 0.59 -25.62 -16.40
CA PRO A 673 -0.45 -25.15 -15.46
C PRO A 673 -0.39 -25.84 -14.11
N GLU A 674 0.12 -27.07 -14.08
CA GLU A 674 0.22 -27.89 -12.88
C GLU A 674 1.62 -27.86 -12.24
N LEU A 675 2.59 -27.12 -12.80
CA LEU A 675 3.97 -27.06 -12.29
C LEU A 675 4.62 -28.45 -12.14
N GLN A 676 4.53 -29.29 -13.17
CA GLN A 676 5.10 -30.66 -13.21
C GLN A 676 6.49 -30.73 -13.86
N SER A 677 6.87 -29.74 -14.67
CA SER A 677 8.20 -29.68 -15.28
C SER A 677 9.29 -29.54 -14.22
N GLU A 678 10.56 -29.71 -14.61
CA GLU A 678 11.71 -29.49 -13.72
C GLU A 678 11.68 -28.07 -13.11
N ARG A 679 11.43 -27.06 -13.95
CA ARG A 679 11.24 -25.67 -13.51
C ARG A 679 10.01 -25.51 -12.62
N GLY A 680 8.91 -26.19 -12.95
CA GLY A 680 7.70 -26.23 -12.12
C GLY A 680 7.95 -26.79 -10.72
N ALA A 681 8.73 -27.87 -10.62
CA ALA A 681 9.14 -28.45 -9.33
C ALA A 681 10.01 -27.48 -8.51
N ALA A 682 10.92 -26.75 -9.16
CA ALA A 682 11.71 -25.69 -8.52
C ALA A 682 10.83 -24.53 -8.02
N LEU A 683 9.85 -24.09 -8.82
CA LEU A 683 8.87 -23.06 -8.42
C LEU A 683 8.00 -23.49 -7.24
N ARG A 684 7.64 -24.78 -7.14
CA ARG A 684 6.96 -25.29 -5.95
C ARG A 684 7.83 -25.12 -4.70
N MET A 685 9.15 -25.31 -4.79
CA MET A 685 10.06 -25.05 -3.67
C MET A 685 10.12 -23.57 -3.31
N LEU A 686 10.18 -22.69 -4.32
CA LEU A 686 10.11 -21.23 -4.15
C LEU A 686 8.83 -20.82 -3.39
N LEU A 687 7.67 -21.36 -3.76
CA LEU A 687 6.41 -21.10 -3.06
C LEU A 687 6.47 -21.50 -1.58
N TYR A 688 7.10 -22.63 -1.25
CA TYR A 688 7.28 -23.04 0.15
C TYR A 688 8.24 -22.13 0.93
N LEU A 689 9.30 -21.62 0.29
CA LEU A 689 10.27 -20.72 0.92
C LEU A 689 9.63 -19.39 1.35
N PHE A 690 8.76 -18.84 0.51
CA PHE A 690 8.06 -17.57 0.77
C PHE A 690 6.68 -17.74 1.44
N GLY A 691 6.38 -18.93 1.99
CA GLY A 691 5.12 -19.18 2.71
C GLY A 691 3.86 -19.10 1.86
N ARG A 692 3.98 -19.30 0.54
CA ARG A 692 2.88 -19.32 -0.44
C ARG A 692 2.40 -20.73 -0.76
N ASP A 693 2.54 -21.67 0.18
CA ASP A 693 2.24 -23.09 -0.06
C ASP A 693 0.75 -23.42 -0.10
N GLU A 694 -0.13 -22.51 0.32
CA GLU A 694 -1.57 -22.64 0.12
C GLU A 694 -1.93 -22.79 -1.37
N ALA A 695 -1.27 -22.05 -2.26
CA ALA A 695 -1.44 -22.21 -3.71
C ALA A 695 -1.10 -23.62 -4.20
N VAL A 696 -0.06 -24.24 -3.61
CA VAL A 696 0.35 -25.63 -3.93
C VAL A 696 -0.67 -26.64 -3.39
N ARG A 697 -1.33 -26.36 -2.26
CA ARG A 697 -2.42 -27.19 -1.74
C ARG A 697 -3.66 -27.09 -2.62
N LEU A 698 -3.96 -25.90 -3.13
CA LEU A 698 -5.07 -25.66 -4.05
C LEU A 698 -4.94 -26.46 -5.36
N LEU A 699 -3.71 -26.64 -5.87
CA LEU A 699 -3.39 -27.51 -7.02
C LEU A 699 -3.72 -28.99 -6.79
N ARG A 700 -3.69 -29.49 -5.55
CA ARG A 700 -3.91 -30.91 -5.21
C ARG A 700 -5.34 -31.25 -4.79
N ALA A 701 -6.16 -30.21 -4.55
CA ALA A 701 -7.53 -30.35 -4.07
C ALA A 701 -8.56 -30.36 -5.21
N GLY A 702 -8.10 -30.33 -6.46
CA GLY A 702 -8.84 -30.76 -7.65
C GLY A 702 -8.20 -32.01 -8.20
#